data_AF-A0A8J6HQ89-F1
#
_entry.id   AF-A0A8J6HQ89-F1
#
_cell.length_a   1.000
_cell.length_b   1.000
_cell.length_c   1.000
_cell.angle_alpha   90.00
_cell.angle_beta   90.00
_cell.angle_gamma   90.00
#
_symmetry.space_group_name_H-M   'P 1'
#
loop_
_entity.id
_entity.type
_entity.pdbx_description
1 polymer ?
#
loop_
_entity_poly.entity_id
_entity_poly.type
_entity_poly.pdbx_seq_one_letter_code
_entity_poly.pdbx_strand_id
1 'polypeptide(L)'
;MELNWTDVCEIARIFHGLEEFRAPHNKIESLSPPRGIFNNLQLLDIEGNKIQYWSEVCKLSAAPVLEQLILENTGLSSIEFEGNERKVPVFRTLKKLCIVNNLLSEWRSIGELNRLENLDHLKISKNPVTETERPDTTYQIIIAKIANLKILNGVEIEPGERRGAEYDYIKKLNVDGLIVYFPYDYIYPEQYAYMCELKKALDAKGHCLLEMPSGTGKTTTLLSLVVAYMLEHPHDVRKLIYCSRTVPEIEKVMEELKKLLLYYEKQDGEYPHLTGLVLSSRKNLCVHPEVSTEREGKIVDGKCHSLTASYIRERHNYDDTTPICQYYEGFTLDGKESTMPYGVYSIDDLKQYGRDRNWCPYFLSRFVINHANIVVYSYHYLLDPKIAEVVSKELTKEAVVIFDEAHNIDNVCIDSMSVKVNKRIIDRATANVTLLERTVAEMREDDHKKLQDEYQRLVEGLRDASVARETDVILANPVLPDVILEEAVPGNIRNAEHFISFLKRFIEYLKTRLRVQHVVQESPAGFLKDVQSKVCIERKPLRFCAERLASLLRTLEISDLTDFSPVILITHLATLVATYTKGFTIIVEPFDDKTPTVSNPILHFSCLDSSIAIKPVFDRFQTVVITSGTLSPMDMYPKILNFHPVIMSSFTMTLARPCLLPMIVSKGNDQVAISSKFETREDNAVIRNYGQLLVEVAANVPDGIVCFFTSYLYLESVVASWYDQGVIDSLQRYKLLFIETQDSAETSFALMYYIKACESGRGAVLLSVARGKVSEGVDFDHHLGRAVLMFGIPYVYTQSRILKARLDYLRDQFQIRENDFLTFDAMRHAAQCVGRAIRGKTDYGIMIFADKRFSRSDKRSKLPKWIQEHLKDSLTNLSTEEAVQIAKRWLRQMAQPFTREDQLGVSLLTLEQLQNLEASKIQEQAQQN
;
A
#
# COMPACT_ATOMS: atom_id res chain seq x y z
N MET A 1 65.34 28.76 -5.13
CA MET A 1 66.48 27.90 -5.49
C MET A 1 65.88 26.68 -6.19
N GLU A 2 66.55 26.02 -7.12
CA GLU A 2 65.99 24.82 -7.77
C GLU A 2 66.45 23.57 -7.02
N LEU A 3 66.19 23.49 -5.71
CA LEU A 3 66.72 22.41 -4.88
C LEU A 3 65.94 21.11 -5.07
N ASN A 4 66.68 20.00 -5.08
CA ASN A 4 66.14 18.65 -5.10
C ASN A 4 65.96 18.16 -3.65
N TRP A 5 65.17 17.10 -3.43
CA TRP A 5 65.04 16.53 -2.07
C TRP A 5 66.37 16.04 -1.48
N THR A 6 67.30 15.59 -2.32
CA THR A 6 68.65 15.20 -1.91
C THR A 6 69.43 16.38 -1.34
N ASP A 7 69.33 17.54 -1.98
CA ASP A 7 70.04 18.76 -1.59
C ASP A 7 69.45 19.30 -0.29
N VAL A 8 68.13 19.22 -0.15
CA VAL A 8 67.40 19.50 1.10
C VAL A 8 67.89 18.61 2.24
N CYS A 9 68.07 17.31 2.00
CA CYS A 9 68.59 16.38 3.01
C CYS A 9 70.05 16.67 3.39
N GLU A 10 70.89 17.09 2.43
CA GLU A 10 72.27 17.50 2.70
C GLU A 10 72.33 18.78 3.53
N ILE A 11 71.49 19.78 3.22
CA ILE A 11 71.38 21.01 4.01
C ILE A 11 70.89 20.70 5.42
N ALA A 12 69.87 19.85 5.56
CA ALA A 12 69.32 19.48 6.87
C ALA A 12 70.35 18.75 7.77
N ARG A 13 71.32 18.01 7.20
CA ARG A 13 72.40 17.37 7.98
C ARG A 13 73.35 18.37 8.65
N ILE A 14 73.46 19.59 8.12
CA ILE A 14 74.35 20.62 8.64
C ILE A 14 73.80 21.19 9.96
N PHE A 15 72.47 21.15 10.16
CA PHE A 15 71.79 21.72 11.31
C PHE A 15 71.34 20.64 12.30
N HIS A 16 72.10 20.45 13.37
CA HIS A 16 71.69 19.56 14.47
C HIS A 16 70.53 20.18 15.27
N GLY A 17 69.35 19.56 15.22
CA GLY A 17 68.17 20.01 15.97
C GLY A 17 67.20 20.90 15.19
N LEU A 18 67.10 20.72 13.86
CA LEU A 18 66.15 21.43 13.01
C LEU A 18 64.69 21.14 13.42
N GLU A 19 63.99 22.17 13.89
CA GLU A 19 62.58 22.10 14.31
C GLU A 19 61.61 22.59 13.23
N GLU A 20 61.97 23.64 12.50
CA GLU A 20 61.18 24.14 11.37
C GLU A 20 62.01 24.13 10.09
N PHE A 21 61.41 23.63 9.00
CA PHE A 21 62.03 23.65 7.69
C PHE A 21 61.03 24.08 6.62
N ARG A 22 61.38 25.13 5.87
CA ARG A 22 60.55 25.68 4.80
C ARG A 22 61.34 25.72 3.50
N ALA A 23 60.85 25.02 2.50
CA ALA A 23 61.42 24.94 1.16
C ALA A 23 60.36 25.23 0.08
N PRO A 24 59.75 26.44 0.07
CA PRO A 24 58.75 26.80 -0.91
C PRO A 24 59.37 26.98 -2.31
N HIS A 25 58.62 26.63 -3.35
CA HIS A 25 58.92 26.82 -4.78
C HIS A 25 60.26 26.23 -5.25
N ASN A 26 60.54 24.97 -4.90
CA ASN A 26 61.71 24.21 -5.38
C ASN A 26 61.28 23.12 -6.41
N LYS A 27 62.20 22.21 -6.78
CA LYS A 27 61.96 21.09 -7.71
C LYS A 27 61.81 19.75 -6.98
N ILE A 28 61.11 19.74 -5.86
CA ILE A 28 60.91 18.52 -5.06
C ILE A 28 59.75 17.72 -5.66
N GLU A 29 60.04 16.57 -6.25
CA GLU A 29 59.04 15.65 -6.85
C GLU A 29 58.93 14.33 -6.08
N SER A 30 60.01 13.85 -5.46
CA SER A 30 60.02 12.62 -4.67
C SER A 30 60.67 12.84 -3.30
N LEU A 31 60.03 12.31 -2.28
CA LEU A 31 60.41 12.46 -0.88
C LEU A 31 61.03 11.14 -0.39
N SER A 32 62.31 10.91 -0.69
CA SER A 32 63.01 9.70 -0.22
C SER A 32 63.09 9.67 1.32
N PRO A 33 63.01 8.49 1.96
CA PRO A 33 62.83 8.37 3.42
C PRO A 33 63.98 9.03 4.19
N PRO A 34 63.69 9.96 5.11
CA PRO A 34 64.71 10.66 5.88
C PRO A 34 65.19 9.80 7.05
N ARG A 35 66.09 8.84 6.81
CA ARG A 35 66.70 8.07 7.91
C ARG A 35 67.63 8.97 8.73
N GLY A 36 67.15 9.47 9.87
CA GLY A 36 67.93 10.16 10.90
C GLY A 36 68.15 11.67 10.71
N ILE A 37 67.56 12.30 9.68
CA ILE A 37 67.85 13.71 9.29
C ILE A 37 66.76 14.70 9.78
N PHE A 38 65.58 14.21 10.17
CA PHE A 38 64.44 15.04 10.63
C PHE A 38 63.85 14.55 11.95
N ASN A 39 64.68 14.04 12.85
CA ASN A 39 64.22 13.48 14.12
C ASN A 39 63.53 14.49 15.05
N ASN A 40 63.83 15.79 14.91
CA ASN A 40 63.25 16.87 15.72
C ASN A 40 62.33 17.80 14.91
N LEU A 41 62.05 17.48 13.64
CA LEU A 41 61.30 18.36 12.76
C LEU A 41 59.82 18.40 13.17
N GLN A 42 59.33 19.59 13.51
CA GLN A 42 57.96 19.86 13.93
C GLN A 42 57.13 20.48 12.80
N LEU A 43 57.73 21.35 11.97
CA LEU A 43 57.06 22.00 10.84
C LEU A 43 57.82 21.75 9.54
N LEU A 44 57.10 21.24 8.54
CA LEU A 44 57.58 21.12 7.17
C LEU A 44 56.68 21.90 6.21
N ASP A 45 57.28 22.84 5.50
CA ASP A 45 56.63 23.61 4.44
C ASP A 45 57.31 23.33 3.10
N ILE A 46 56.56 22.74 2.18
CA ILE A 46 57.01 22.38 0.83
C ILE A 46 56.06 22.96 -0.23
N GLU A 47 55.48 24.12 0.04
CA GLU A 47 54.63 24.85 -0.90
C GLU A 47 55.26 24.97 -2.30
N GLY A 48 54.45 24.85 -3.36
CA GLY A 48 54.87 25.10 -4.74
C GLY A 48 55.82 24.07 -5.35
N ASN A 49 56.00 22.91 -4.69
CA ASN A 49 56.76 21.77 -5.21
C ASN A 49 55.83 20.75 -5.88
N LYS A 50 56.25 20.07 -6.96
CA LYS A 50 55.38 19.20 -7.77
C LYS A 50 55.22 17.79 -7.18
N ILE A 51 54.47 17.68 -6.09
CA ILE A 51 54.17 16.39 -5.43
C ILE A 51 52.74 15.97 -5.79
N GLN A 52 52.61 15.15 -6.83
CA GLN A 52 51.30 14.73 -7.37
C GLN A 52 50.68 13.57 -6.59
N TYR A 53 51.50 12.72 -5.95
CA TYR A 53 51.07 11.48 -5.31
C TYR A 53 51.20 11.53 -3.79
N TRP A 54 50.14 11.13 -3.07
CA TRP A 54 50.14 11.05 -1.61
C TRP A 54 51.11 10.00 -1.04
N SER A 55 51.43 8.96 -1.80
CA SER A 55 52.41 7.93 -1.41
C SER A 55 53.81 8.52 -1.14
N GLU A 56 54.19 9.59 -1.82
CA GLU A 56 55.43 10.31 -1.54
C GLU A 56 55.33 11.08 -0.21
N VAL A 57 54.19 11.71 0.05
CA VAL A 57 53.93 12.40 1.32
C VAL A 57 53.98 11.40 2.48
N CYS A 58 53.40 10.20 2.33
CA CYS A 58 53.45 9.15 3.35
C CYS A 58 54.87 8.78 3.79
N LYS A 59 55.90 8.92 2.93
CA LYS A 59 57.30 8.65 3.32
C LYS A 59 57.82 9.61 4.39
N LEU A 60 57.20 10.78 4.57
CA LEU A 60 57.49 11.74 5.64
C LEU A 60 57.05 11.24 7.02
N SER A 61 56.25 10.18 7.10
CA SER A 61 55.86 9.58 8.39
C SER A 61 57.05 9.04 9.20
N ALA A 62 58.22 8.89 8.58
CA ALA A 62 59.46 8.54 9.25
C ALA A 62 59.98 9.64 10.20
N ALA A 63 59.48 10.88 10.09
CA ALA A 63 59.76 11.95 11.03
C ALA A 63 58.86 11.80 12.28
N PRO A 64 59.43 11.49 13.46
CA PRO A 64 58.64 11.04 14.60
C PRO A 64 57.91 12.16 15.36
N VAL A 65 58.25 13.43 15.11
CA VAL A 65 57.73 14.60 15.87
C VAL A 65 57.07 15.64 14.96
N LEU A 66 56.77 15.29 13.70
CA LEU A 66 56.17 16.23 12.75
C LEU A 66 54.75 16.59 13.20
N GLU A 67 54.51 17.86 13.51
CA GLU A 67 53.23 18.39 14.00
C GLU A 67 52.47 19.15 12.92
N GLN A 68 53.17 19.82 12.00
CA GLN A 68 52.58 20.67 10.96
C GLN A 68 53.18 20.39 9.57
N LEU A 69 52.29 20.19 8.59
CA LEU A 69 52.65 19.97 7.19
C LEU A 69 51.90 20.94 6.28
N ILE A 70 52.63 21.64 5.42
CA ILE A 70 52.08 22.62 4.47
C ILE A 70 52.33 22.12 3.03
N LEU A 71 51.23 21.84 2.33
CA LEU A 71 51.18 21.34 0.95
C LEU A 71 50.34 22.30 0.09
N GLU A 72 50.77 23.56 0.00
CA GLU A 72 50.11 24.54 -0.87
C GLU A 72 50.64 24.43 -2.31
N ASN A 73 49.76 24.47 -3.32
CA ASN A 73 50.13 24.46 -4.74
C ASN A 73 51.07 23.32 -5.18
N THR A 74 50.85 22.11 -4.64
CA THR A 74 51.72 20.95 -4.91
C THR A 74 51.27 20.09 -6.10
N GLY A 75 50.02 20.24 -6.55
CA GLY A 75 49.43 19.46 -7.64
C GLY A 75 48.89 18.09 -7.20
N LEU A 76 48.66 17.90 -5.91
CA LEU A 76 48.14 16.66 -5.33
C LEU A 76 46.72 16.35 -5.86
N SER A 77 46.52 15.15 -6.42
CA SER A 77 45.24 14.76 -7.04
C SER A 77 44.37 13.83 -6.18
N SER A 78 44.96 13.03 -5.30
CA SER A 78 44.24 12.12 -4.39
C SER A 78 44.99 11.92 -3.08
N ILE A 79 44.26 11.51 -2.04
CA ILE A 79 44.78 11.15 -0.71
C ILE A 79 44.30 9.73 -0.40
N GLU A 80 45.23 8.79 -0.21
CA GLU A 80 44.93 7.38 0.05
C GLU A 80 45.96 6.78 1.00
N PHE A 81 45.51 6.05 2.03
CA PHE A 81 46.41 5.31 2.92
C PHE A 81 46.31 3.80 2.70
N GLU A 82 47.46 3.12 2.66
CA GLU A 82 47.52 1.66 2.50
C GLU A 82 46.99 0.92 3.76
N GLY A 83 46.14 -0.09 3.56
CA GLY A 83 45.56 -0.94 4.61
C GLY A 83 44.10 -0.59 4.97
N ASN A 84 43.39 -1.52 5.61
CA ASN A 84 41.95 -1.40 5.94
C ASN A 84 41.65 -0.97 7.39
N GLU A 85 42.66 -0.51 8.13
CA GLU A 85 42.51 -0.11 9.53
C GLU A 85 41.81 1.25 9.68
N ARG A 86 40.92 1.37 10.67
CA ARG A 86 40.14 2.61 10.97
C ARG A 86 41.03 3.81 11.28
N LYS A 87 42.19 3.59 11.91
CA LYS A 87 43.24 4.59 12.13
C LYS A 87 44.54 4.00 11.61
N VAL A 88 45.29 4.78 10.83
CA VAL A 88 46.60 4.34 10.32
C VAL A 88 47.70 4.79 11.28
N PRO A 89 48.70 3.94 11.59
CA PRO A 89 49.81 4.28 12.47
C PRO A 89 50.85 5.23 11.82
N VAL A 90 50.46 5.92 10.76
CA VAL A 90 51.25 6.86 9.95
C VAL A 90 50.96 8.28 10.47
N PHE A 91 51.99 9.12 10.63
CA PHE A 91 51.85 10.50 11.14
C PHE A 91 51.21 10.62 12.54
N ARG A 92 51.75 9.89 13.52
CA ARG A 92 51.23 9.85 14.90
C ARG A 92 51.15 11.22 15.59
N THR A 93 52.00 12.18 15.23
CA THR A 93 52.07 13.50 15.89
C THR A 93 51.46 14.64 15.07
N LEU A 94 50.98 14.38 13.85
CA LEU A 94 50.55 15.43 12.94
C LEU A 94 49.22 16.03 13.40
N LYS A 95 49.26 17.32 13.76
CA LYS A 95 48.11 18.09 14.28
C LYS A 95 47.56 19.07 13.26
N LYS A 96 48.39 19.60 12.36
CA LYS A 96 48.02 20.65 11.42
C LYS A 96 48.38 20.27 9.99
N LEU A 97 47.41 20.33 9.09
CA LEU A 97 47.59 20.04 7.67
C LEU A 97 47.02 21.16 6.81
N CYS A 98 47.82 21.65 5.87
CA CYS A 98 47.41 22.66 4.90
C CYS A 98 47.43 22.09 3.47
N ILE A 99 46.30 22.09 2.78
CA ILE A 99 46.11 21.59 1.42
C ILE A 99 45.34 22.65 0.62
N VAL A 100 46.03 23.72 0.22
CA VAL A 100 45.43 24.83 -0.52
C VAL A 100 45.88 24.80 -1.97
N ASN A 101 44.97 25.04 -2.91
CA ASN A 101 45.27 25.15 -4.34
C ASN A 101 45.89 23.86 -4.93
N ASN A 102 45.30 22.69 -4.67
CA ASN A 102 45.66 21.41 -5.28
C ASN A 102 44.54 20.90 -6.21
N LEU A 103 44.69 19.68 -6.74
CA LEU A 103 43.82 19.09 -7.77
C LEU A 103 42.90 17.99 -7.22
N LEU A 104 42.54 18.06 -5.93
CA LEU A 104 41.64 17.09 -5.31
C LEU A 104 40.21 17.24 -5.87
N SER A 105 39.73 16.23 -6.59
CA SER A 105 38.39 16.20 -7.20
C SER A 105 37.38 15.34 -6.45
N GLU A 106 37.81 14.45 -5.57
CA GLU A 106 36.94 13.45 -4.91
C GLU A 106 36.81 13.65 -3.40
N TRP A 107 35.58 13.58 -2.89
CA TRP A 107 35.27 13.61 -1.45
C TRP A 107 35.85 12.44 -0.66
N ARG A 108 36.20 11.33 -1.33
CA ARG A 108 36.87 10.18 -0.73
C ARG A 108 38.22 10.57 -0.13
N SER A 109 38.98 11.41 -0.82
CA SER A 109 40.29 11.88 -0.36
C SER A 109 40.20 12.68 0.95
N ILE A 110 39.13 13.44 1.15
CA ILE A 110 38.86 14.17 2.40
C ILE A 110 38.47 13.19 3.52
N GLY A 111 37.72 12.14 3.20
CA GLY A 111 37.35 11.10 4.16
C GLY A 111 38.54 10.31 4.70
N GLU A 112 39.54 10.03 3.87
CA GLU A 112 40.76 9.33 4.27
C GLU A 112 41.57 10.08 5.35
N LEU A 113 41.48 11.42 5.40
CA LEU A 113 42.13 12.23 6.44
C LEU A 113 41.62 11.93 7.85
N ASN A 114 40.40 11.41 7.99
CA ASN A 114 39.87 10.98 9.28
C ASN A 114 40.64 9.79 9.88
N ARG A 115 41.41 9.06 9.07
CA ARG A 115 42.22 7.93 9.54
C ARG A 115 43.48 8.37 10.28
N LEU A 116 43.82 9.66 10.25
CA LEU A 116 44.88 10.24 11.07
C LEU A 116 44.43 10.32 12.55
N GLU A 117 45.32 10.00 13.47
CA GLU A 117 44.97 9.93 14.90
C GLU A 117 44.75 11.32 15.53
N ASN A 118 45.64 12.29 15.25
CA ASN A 118 45.73 13.54 16.00
C ASN A 118 45.51 14.81 15.18
N LEU A 119 44.87 14.70 14.00
CA LEU A 119 44.61 15.85 13.13
C LEU A 119 43.52 16.76 13.74
N ASP A 120 43.96 17.92 14.28
CA ASP A 120 43.10 18.90 14.94
C ASP A 120 42.82 20.13 14.04
N HIS A 121 43.72 20.49 13.11
CA HIS A 121 43.58 21.67 12.26
C HIS A 121 43.74 21.33 10.79
N LEU A 122 42.80 21.74 9.96
CA LEU A 122 42.83 21.56 8.52
C LEU A 122 42.57 22.90 7.82
N LYS A 123 43.44 23.25 6.88
CA LYS A 123 43.21 24.36 5.96
C LYS A 123 43.11 23.79 4.55
N ILE A 124 41.92 23.83 3.97
CA ILE A 124 41.60 23.31 2.64
C ILE A 124 40.75 24.34 1.88
N SER A 125 41.30 24.88 0.80
CA SER A 125 40.59 25.84 -0.07
C SER A 125 41.15 25.80 -1.48
N LYS A 126 40.34 26.24 -2.46
CA LYS A 126 40.71 26.26 -3.89
C LYS A 126 41.10 24.88 -4.43
N ASN A 127 40.39 23.84 -4.01
CA ASN A 127 40.47 22.51 -4.61
C ASN A 127 39.16 22.24 -5.37
N PRO A 128 39.17 21.51 -6.51
CA PRO A 128 37.96 21.22 -7.28
C PRO A 128 36.82 20.64 -6.43
N VAL A 129 37.11 19.75 -5.47
CA VAL A 129 36.13 19.16 -4.55
C VAL A 129 35.44 20.18 -3.63
N THR A 130 36.10 21.31 -3.33
CA THR A 130 35.54 22.37 -2.48
C THR A 130 34.76 23.43 -3.28
N GLU A 131 34.83 23.40 -4.61
CA GLU A 131 34.18 24.37 -5.52
C GLU A 131 32.86 23.86 -6.11
N THR A 132 32.57 22.56 -5.99
CA THR A 132 31.33 21.96 -6.51
C THR A 132 30.08 22.37 -5.74
N GLU A 133 30.20 22.72 -4.47
CA GLU A 133 29.08 23.02 -3.57
C GLU A 133 29.20 24.41 -2.95
N ARG A 134 28.13 24.88 -2.30
CA ARG A 134 28.14 26.14 -1.55
C ARG A 134 29.15 26.05 -0.41
N PRO A 135 29.85 27.15 -0.07
CA PRO A 135 30.91 27.15 0.94
C PRO A 135 30.42 26.67 2.32
N ASP A 136 29.18 26.99 2.70
CA ASP A 136 28.58 26.55 3.97
C ASP A 136 28.34 25.03 4.00
N THR A 137 27.89 24.44 2.90
CA THR A 137 27.67 22.99 2.77
C THR A 137 28.99 22.22 2.75
N THR A 138 29.98 22.73 2.01
CA THR A 138 31.36 22.21 2.00
C THR A 138 31.95 22.19 3.41
N TYR A 139 31.76 23.26 4.18
CA TYR A 139 32.20 23.35 5.58
C TYR A 139 31.56 22.27 6.45
N GLN A 140 30.24 22.08 6.36
CA GLN A 140 29.51 21.05 7.11
C GLN A 140 29.97 19.63 6.75
N ILE A 141 30.15 19.32 5.46
CA ILE A 141 30.58 17.99 5.01
C ILE A 141 31.98 17.64 5.52
N ILE A 142 32.92 18.60 5.50
CA ILE A 142 34.29 18.36 5.98
C ILE A 142 34.28 18.08 7.49
N ILE A 143 33.51 18.85 8.26
CA ILE A 143 33.40 18.67 9.71
C ILE A 143 32.77 17.33 10.07
N ALA A 144 31.76 16.90 9.31
CA ALA A 144 31.10 15.61 9.50
C ALA A 144 32.01 14.42 9.11
N LYS A 145 32.89 14.57 8.12
CA LYS A 145 33.78 13.49 7.67
C LYS A 145 35.01 13.30 8.56
N ILE A 146 35.50 14.35 9.22
CA ILE A 146 36.74 14.31 10.03
C ILE A 146 36.39 14.58 11.50
N ALA A 147 36.34 13.53 12.32
CA ALA A 147 35.81 13.59 13.69
C ALA A 147 36.67 14.41 14.67
N ASN A 148 38.00 14.41 14.50
CA ASN A 148 38.93 15.02 15.46
C ASN A 148 39.18 16.52 15.21
N LEU A 149 38.60 17.10 14.15
CA LEU A 149 38.92 18.45 13.70
C LEU A 149 38.40 19.53 14.66
N LYS A 150 39.25 20.44 15.15
CA LYS A 150 38.87 21.59 16.00
C LYS A 150 38.81 22.91 15.25
N ILE A 151 39.68 23.09 14.26
CA ILE A 151 39.76 24.33 13.46
C ILE A 151 39.78 23.97 11.97
N LEU A 152 38.83 24.54 11.20
CA LEU A 152 38.75 24.40 9.75
C LEU A 152 38.90 25.77 9.09
N ASN A 153 39.89 25.93 8.20
CA ASN A 153 40.14 27.19 7.47
C ASN A 153 40.30 28.44 8.37
N GLY A 154 40.77 28.25 9.60
CA GLY A 154 40.97 29.34 10.57
C GLY A 154 39.74 29.68 11.41
N VAL A 155 38.63 28.96 11.24
CA VAL A 155 37.41 29.09 12.05
C VAL A 155 37.36 27.93 13.06
N GLU A 156 37.04 28.24 14.32
CA GLU A 156 36.87 27.26 15.39
C GLU A 156 35.50 26.56 15.26
N ILE A 157 35.48 25.23 15.38
CA ILE A 157 34.27 24.43 15.20
C ILE A 157 33.55 24.32 16.54
N GLU A 158 32.37 24.91 16.66
CA GLU A 158 31.57 24.77 17.86
C GLU A 158 30.97 23.36 18.00
N PRO A 159 30.86 22.79 19.21
CA PRO A 159 30.27 21.47 19.42
C PRO A 159 28.82 21.35 18.94
N GLY A 160 28.06 22.45 18.94
CA GLY A 160 26.69 22.50 18.44
C GLY A 160 26.62 22.43 16.91
N GLU A 161 27.51 23.15 16.22
CA GLU A 161 27.62 23.13 14.76
C GLU A 161 28.10 21.78 14.24
N ARG A 162 29.10 21.17 14.89
CA ARG A 162 29.51 19.79 14.55
C ARG A 162 28.36 18.82 14.72
N ARG A 163 27.64 18.87 15.85
CA ARG A 163 26.46 18.01 16.03
C ARG A 163 25.43 18.24 14.94
N GLY A 164 25.17 19.49 14.53
CA GLY A 164 24.27 19.79 13.42
C GLY A 164 24.74 19.22 12.09
N ALA A 165 26.01 19.44 11.73
CA ALA A 165 26.62 18.98 10.48
C ALA A 165 26.72 17.44 10.41
N GLU A 166 27.12 16.79 11.51
CA GLU A 166 27.10 15.33 11.64
C GLU A 166 25.66 14.83 11.54
N TYR A 167 24.71 15.45 12.24
CA TYR A 167 23.30 15.07 12.20
C TYR A 167 22.67 15.20 10.81
N ASP A 168 23.05 16.22 10.03
CA ASP A 168 22.56 16.42 8.67
C ASP A 168 23.27 15.52 7.63
N TYR A 169 24.56 15.22 7.82
CA TYR A 169 25.29 14.23 7.01
C TYR A 169 24.81 12.79 7.29
N ILE A 170 24.39 12.51 8.53
CA ILE A 170 23.98 11.18 9.00
C ILE A 170 22.54 10.83 8.56
N LYS A 171 21.65 11.79 8.25
CA LYS A 171 20.23 11.54 7.90
C LYS A 171 19.95 10.84 6.55
N LYS A 172 20.97 10.61 5.72
CA LYS A 172 20.81 10.05 4.37
C LYS A 172 20.98 8.53 4.40
N LEU A 173 19.90 7.79 4.22
CA LEU A 173 19.91 6.32 4.24
C LEU A 173 20.31 5.79 2.86
N ASN A 174 21.38 5.00 2.78
CA ASN A 174 21.83 4.42 1.51
C ASN A 174 21.21 3.03 1.33
N VAL A 175 20.38 2.85 0.31
CA VAL A 175 19.80 1.54 -0.05
C VAL A 175 20.40 1.11 -1.38
N ASP A 176 21.43 0.26 -1.33
CA ASP A 176 22.15 -0.28 -2.50
C ASP A 176 22.57 0.81 -3.52
N GLY A 177 22.95 2.00 -3.07
CA GLY A 177 23.36 3.13 -3.93
C GLY A 177 22.31 4.22 -4.16
N LEU A 178 21.07 4.05 -3.68
CA LEU A 178 20.00 5.06 -3.73
C LEU A 178 19.94 5.78 -2.39
N ILE A 179 19.96 7.12 -2.42
CA ILE A 179 19.82 7.93 -1.21
C ILE A 179 18.33 8.10 -0.89
N VAL A 180 17.90 7.52 0.22
CA VAL A 180 16.52 7.55 0.71
C VAL A 180 16.41 8.48 1.91
N TYR A 181 15.51 9.45 1.83
CA TYR A 181 15.13 10.27 2.97
C TYR A 181 14.00 9.58 3.73
N PHE A 182 14.29 9.20 4.97
CA PHE A 182 13.32 8.57 5.86
C PHE A 182 12.82 9.61 6.87
N PRO A 183 11.50 9.84 7.01
CA PRO A 183 10.96 10.96 7.78
C PRO A 183 11.00 10.73 9.30
N TYR A 184 11.78 9.74 9.75
CA TYR A 184 11.99 9.38 11.15
C TYR A 184 13.48 9.19 11.40
N ASP A 185 13.93 9.58 12.60
CA ASP A 185 15.35 9.50 12.99
C ASP A 185 15.88 8.05 13.14
N TYR A 186 15.00 7.05 13.13
CA TYR A 186 15.33 5.65 13.39
C TYR A 186 14.56 4.74 12.44
N ILE A 187 15.18 3.62 12.12
CA ILE A 187 14.61 2.61 11.22
C ILE A 187 14.64 1.24 11.89
N TYR A 188 13.69 0.39 11.54
CA TYR A 188 13.71 -1.02 11.92
C TYR A 188 14.56 -1.85 10.95
N PRO A 189 15.25 -2.91 11.41
CA PRO A 189 16.00 -3.79 10.52
C PRO A 189 15.15 -4.36 9.37
N GLU A 190 13.91 -4.74 9.65
CA GLU A 190 12.97 -5.25 8.66
C GLU A 190 12.51 -4.19 7.66
N GLN A 191 12.44 -2.92 8.05
CA GLN A 191 12.11 -1.80 7.16
C GLN A 191 13.21 -1.61 6.12
N TYR A 192 14.48 -1.69 6.55
CA TYR A 192 15.61 -1.62 5.63
C TYR A 192 15.64 -2.82 4.67
N ALA A 193 15.47 -4.05 5.20
CA ALA A 193 15.40 -5.24 4.37
C ALA A 193 14.25 -5.18 3.34
N TYR A 194 13.11 -4.63 3.74
CA TYR A 194 11.98 -4.36 2.84
C TYR A 194 12.35 -3.37 1.74
N MET A 195 13.06 -2.29 2.07
CA MET A 195 13.53 -1.33 1.07
C MET A 195 14.50 -1.95 0.05
N CYS A 196 15.46 -2.77 0.48
CA CYS A 196 16.39 -3.46 -0.42
C CYS A 196 15.66 -4.39 -1.40
N GLU A 197 14.73 -5.21 -0.90
CA GLU A 197 13.98 -6.13 -1.75
C GLU A 197 13.02 -5.39 -2.69
N LEU A 198 12.39 -4.31 -2.22
CA LEU A 198 11.55 -3.47 -3.08
C LEU A 198 12.37 -2.78 -4.18
N LYS A 199 13.58 -2.29 -3.86
CA LYS A 199 14.48 -1.67 -4.83
C LYS A 199 14.88 -2.66 -5.93
N LYS A 200 15.29 -3.88 -5.56
CA LYS A 200 15.61 -4.94 -6.53
C LYS A 200 14.45 -5.23 -7.49
N ALA A 201 13.20 -5.18 -7.01
CA ALA A 201 12.02 -5.35 -7.87
C ALA A 201 11.84 -4.18 -8.86
N LEU A 202 12.07 -2.94 -8.41
CA LEU A 202 12.01 -1.74 -9.24
C LEU A 202 13.09 -1.78 -10.33
N ASP A 203 14.33 -2.11 -9.96
CA ASP A 203 15.48 -2.23 -10.88
C ASP A 203 15.26 -3.33 -11.92
N ALA A 204 14.68 -4.47 -11.52
CA ALA A 204 14.37 -5.57 -12.41
C ALA A 204 13.14 -5.33 -13.31
N LYS A 205 12.39 -4.23 -13.10
CA LYS A 205 11.15 -3.89 -13.81
C LYS A 205 10.13 -5.04 -13.80
N GLY A 206 9.95 -5.69 -12.64
CA GLY A 206 9.07 -6.84 -12.51
C GLY A 206 8.21 -6.82 -11.25
N HIS A 207 7.15 -7.61 -11.25
CA HIS A 207 6.19 -7.65 -10.14
C HIS A 207 6.80 -8.29 -8.88
N CYS A 208 6.35 -7.88 -7.70
CA CYS A 208 6.82 -8.44 -6.44
C CYS A 208 5.68 -8.68 -5.45
N LEU A 209 5.89 -9.67 -4.59
CA LEU A 209 5.00 -10.05 -3.49
C LEU A 209 5.77 -9.95 -2.19
N LEU A 210 5.39 -9.03 -1.32
CA LEU A 210 6.12 -8.74 -0.08
C LEU A 210 5.19 -8.90 1.13
N GLU A 211 5.55 -9.75 2.09
CA GLU A 211 4.82 -9.90 3.35
C GLU A 211 5.58 -9.15 4.46
N MET A 212 5.02 -8.02 4.91
CA MET A 212 5.61 -7.20 5.99
C MET A 212 4.67 -7.11 7.19
N PRO A 213 5.11 -7.48 8.41
CA PRO A 213 4.25 -7.54 9.60
C PRO A 213 3.54 -6.23 9.91
N SER A 214 2.32 -6.31 10.46
CA SER A 214 1.57 -5.11 10.88
C SER A 214 2.31 -4.31 11.96
N GLY A 215 2.19 -2.99 11.91
CA GLY A 215 2.80 -2.09 12.90
C GLY A 215 4.28 -1.79 12.71
N THR A 216 4.87 -2.18 11.57
CA THR A 216 6.29 -1.91 11.24
C THR A 216 6.49 -0.71 10.31
N GLY A 217 5.46 0.11 10.05
CA GLY A 217 5.57 1.32 9.22
C GLY A 217 5.71 1.07 7.71
N LYS A 218 4.98 0.07 7.17
CA LYS A 218 5.04 -0.36 5.76
C LYS A 218 4.84 0.80 4.78
N THR A 219 3.77 1.56 4.99
CA THR A 219 3.37 2.68 4.14
C THR A 219 4.48 3.71 4.03
N THR A 220 5.03 4.15 5.16
CA THR A 220 6.15 5.10 5.18
C THR A 220 7.37 4.55 4.45
N THR A 221 7.78 3.30 4.73
CA THR A 221 8.97 2.72 4.05
C THR A 221 8.83 2.66 2.55
N LEU A 222 7.63 2.30 2.10
CA LEU A 222 7.31 2.13 0.70
C LEU A 222 7.26 3.48 -0.01
N LEU A 223 6.62 4.49 0.59
CA LEU A 223 6.59 5.85 0.05
C LEU A 223 8.00 6.47 0.00
N SER A 224 8.78 6.35 1.08
CA SER A 224 10.15 6.87 1.12
C SER A 224 11.02 6.31 0.00
N LEU A 225 11.00 5.00 -0.22
CA LEU A 225 11.83 4.39 -1.26
C LEU A 225 11.35 4.78 -2.66
N VAL A 226 10.05 4.70 -2.93
CA VAL A 226 9.54 4.96 -4.29
C VAL A 226 9.68 6.44 -4.65
N VAL A 227 9.46 7.36 -3.71
CA VAL A 227 9.68 8.80 -3.95
C VAL A 227 11.15 9.08 -4.23
N ALA A 228 12.07 8.49 -3.46
CA ALA A 228 13.51 8.61 -3.73
C ALA A 228 13.87 8.08 -5.14
N TYR A 229 13.33 6.91 -5.50
CA TYR A 229 13.54 6.30 -6.82
C TYR A 229 13.00 7.16 -7.96
N MET A 230 11.83 7.79 -7.78
CA MET A 230 11.22 8.69 -8.76
C MET A 230 12.04 9.97 -8.97
N LEU A 231 12.67 10.49 -7.92
CA LEU A 231 13.51 11.69 -7.99
C LEU A 231 14.85 11.40 -8.67
N GLU A 232 15.47 10.25 -8.40
CA GLU A 232 16.76 9.87 -9.00
C GLU A 232 16.61 9.28 -10.42
N HIS A 233 15.53 8.55 -10.68
CA HIS A 233 15.25 7.89 -11.97
C HIS A 233 13.90 8.32 -12.58
N PRO A 234 13.72 9.61 -12.93
CA PRO A 234 12.46 10.13 -13.45
C PRO A 234 12.05 9.55 -14.82
N HIS A 235 12.99 8.94 -15.55
CA HIS A 235 12.74 8.28 -16.83
C HIS A 235 12.21 6.85 -16.67
N ASP A 236 12.52 6.18 -15.56
CA ASP A 236 12.09 4.80 -15.32
C ASP A 236 10.75 4.72 -14.60
N VAL A 237 10.50 5.63 -13.64
CA VAL A 237 9.24 5.69 -12.90
C VAL A 237 8.70 7.12 -12.94
N ARG A 238 7.69 7.35 -13.80
CA ARG A 238 7.03 8.67 -13.88
C ARG A 238 5.92 8.85 -12.87
N LYS A 239 5.24 7.75 -12.51
CA LYS A 239 4.02 7.80 -11.71
C LYS A 239 3.96 6.65 -10.71
N LEU A 240 3.59 6.98 -9.48
CA LEU A 240 3.24 6.04 -8.43
C LEU A 240 1.72 5.98 -8.29
N ILE A 241 1.17 4.77 -8.38
CA ILE A 241 -0.24 4.48 -8.15
C ILE A 241 -0.33 3.68 -6.87
N TYR A 242 -0.85 4.30 -5.81
CA TYR A 242 -1.07 3.63 -4.53
C TYR A 242 -2.53 3.22 -4.41
N CYS A 243 -2.77 1.93 -4.29
CA CYS A 243 -4.08 1.35 -4.14
C CYS A 243 -4.26 0.83 -2.72
N SER A 244 -5.26 1.38 -2.03
CA SER A 244 -5.66 0.92 -0.70
C SER A 244 -7.12 0.43 -0.73
N ARG A 245 -7.59 -0.18 0.37
CA ARG A 245 -8.93 -0.77 0.38
C ARG A 245 -10.00 0.25 0.77
N THR A 246 -9.77 1.00 1.85
CA THR A 246 -10.76 1.88 2.47
C THR A 246 -10.37 3.37 2.41
N VAL A 247 -11.36 4.26 2.54
CA VAL A 247 -11.12 5.72 2.53
C VAL A 247 -10.24 6.19 3.71
N PRO A 248 -10.43 5.71 4.95
CA PRO A 248 -9.54 6.09 6.05
C PRO A 248 -8.08 5.68 5.82
N GLU A 249 -7.82 4.54 5.17
CA GLU A 249 -6.46 4.13 4.83
C GLU A 249 -5.86 5.05 3.76
N ILE A 250 -6.65 5.47 2.76
CA ILE A 250 -6.22 6.46 1.75
C ILE A 250 -5.83 7.77 2.42
N GLU A 251 -6.60 8.26 3.39
CA GLU A 251 -6.28 9.48 4.14
C GLU A 251 -4.97 9.33 4.93
N LYS A 252 -4.76 8.21 5.61
CA LYS A 252 -3.50 7.92 6.32
C LYS A 252 -2.28 7.95 5.39
N VAL A 253 -2.39 7.35 4.21
CA VAL A 253 -1.32 7.36 3.20
C VAL A 253 -0.98 8.79 2.77
N MET A 254 -1.99 9.65 2.59
CA MET A 254 -1.75 11.05 2.23
C MET A 254 -1.10 11.85 3.34
N GLU A 255 -1.48 11.61 4.60
CA GLU A 255 -0.83 12.25 5.74
C GLU A 255 0.64 11.84 5.86
N GLU A 256 0.95 10.56 5.64
CA GLU A 256 2.32 10.06 5.61
C GLU A 256 3.13 10.65 4.45
N LEU A 257 2.52 10.76 3.26
CA LEU A 257 3.14 11.40 2.11
C LEU A 257 3.41 12.89 2.38
N LYS A 258 2.47 13.60 3.01
CA LYS A 258 2.64 15.01 3.39
C LYS A 258 3.80 15.18 4.38
N LYS A 259 3.91 14.30 5.38
CA LYS A 259 5.05 14.28 6.33
C LYS A 259 6.37 14.05 5.61
N LEU A 260 6.41 13.14 4.63
CA LEU A 260 7.59 12.87 3.82
C LEU A 260 8.01 14.09 3.00
N LEU A 261 7.10 14.72 2.24
CA LEU A 261 7.47 15.86 1.41
C LEU A 261 7.86 17.10 2.24
N LEU A 262 7.24 17.32 3.41
CA LEU A 262 7.69 18.34 4.36
C LEU A 262 9.08 18.03 4.95
N TYR A 263 9.44 16.75 5.06
CA TYR A 263 10.79 16.36 5.48
C TYR A 263 11.83 16.68 4.38
N TYR A 264 11.50 16.43 3.10
CA TYR A 264 12.32 16.88 1.96
C TYR A 264 12.52 18.40 1.96
N GLU A 265 11.44 19.17 2.12
CA GLU A 265 11.51 20.64 2.17
C GLU A 265 12.43 21.16 3.29
N LYS A 266 12.40 20.50 4.46
CA LYS A 266 13.30 20.84 5.58
C LYS A 266 14.76 20.48 5.32
N GLN A 267 15.04 19.44 4.53
CA GLN A 267 16.40 18.97 4.26
C GLN A 267 17.05 19.72 3.10
N ASP A 268 16.35 19.87 1.99
CA ASP A 268 16.91 20.48 0.77
C ASP A 268 16.59 21.99 0.68
N GLY A 269 15.69 22.51 1.53
CA GLY A 269 15.26 23.92 1.52
C GLY A 269 14.27 24.28 0.41
N GLU A 270 13.96 23.32 -0.47
CA GLU A 270 13.00 23.45 -1.58
C GLU A 270 11.96 22.33 -1.53
N TYR A 271 10.72 22.65 -1.90
CA TYR A 271 9.67 21.66 -1.99
C TYR A 271 9.86 20.81 -3.27
N PRO A 272 9.87 19.47 -3.17
CA PRO A 272 10.05 18.64 -4.35
C PRO A 272 8.93 18.90 -5.35
N HIS A 273 9.27 18.95 -6.65
CA HIS A 273 8.31 19.15 -7.75
C HIS A 273 7.43 17.91 -7.99
N LEU A 274 6.71 17.49 -6.95
CA LEU A 274 5.84 16.33 -6.93
C LEU A 274 4.44 16.74 -6.52
N THR A 275 3.46 16.23 -7.26
CA THR A 275 2.04 16.41 -6.92
C THR A 275 1.43 15.07 -6.50
N GLY A 276 0.93 15.03 -5.26
CA GLY A 276 0.21 13.90 -4.68
C GLY A 276 -1.29 14.16 -4.65
N LEU A 277 -2.08 13.25 -5.18
CA LEU A 277 -3.53 13.42 -5.36
C LEU A 277 -4.32 12.22 -4.83
N VAL A 278 -5.40 12.50 -4.09
CA VAL A 278 -6.43 11.49 -3.78
C VAL A 278 -7.49 11.43 -4.86
N LEU A 279 -7.87 10.21 -5.23
CA LEU A 279 -9.08 9.96 -6.00
C LEU A 279 -10.10 9.16 -5.18
N SER A 280 -11.32 9.69 -5.13
CA SER A 280 -12.44 9.13 -4.38
C SER A 280 -13.76 9.30 -5.14
N SER A 281 -14.84 8.77 -4.59
CA SER A 281 -16.18 8.84 -5.19
C SER A 281 -16.75 10.26 -5.19
N ARG A 282 -17.74 10.51 -6.07
CA ARG A 282 -18.47 11.80 -6.12
C ARG A 282 -19.08 12.15 -4.76
N LYS A 283 -19.59 11.15 -4.03
CA LYS A 283 -20.10 11.32 -2.65
C LYS A 283 -19.09 12.01 -1.73
N ASN A 284 -17.80 11.67 -1.86
CA ASN A 284 -16.78 12.20 -0.98
C ASN A 284 -16.17 13.51 -1.46
N LEU A 285 -16.30 13.88 -2.74
CA LEU A 285 -15.68 15.09 -3.33
C LEU A 285 -16.69 16.17 -3.76
N CYS A 286 -18.00 15.90 -3.72
CA CYS A 286 -19.02 16.86 -4.12
C CYS A 286 -19.09 18.04 -3.13
N VAL A 287 -19.14 19.26 -3.67
CA VAL A 287 -19.30 20.52 -2.92
C VAL A 287 -20.65 21.20 -3.18
N HIS A 288 -21.45 20.69 -4.13
CA HIS A 288 -22.75 21.26 -4.45
C HIS A 288 -23.72 21.10 -3.26
N PRO A 289 -24.39 22.17 -2.80
CA PRO A 289 -25.15 22.15 -1.54
C PRO A 289 -26.32 21.15 -1.55
N GLU A 290 -27.00 20.97 -2.68
CA GLU A 290 -28.15 20.05 -2.78
C GLU A 290 -27.76 18.57 -2.99
N VAL A 291 -26.56 18.33 -3.52
CA VAL A 291 -26.11 16.98 -3.89
C VAL A 291 -25.25 16.39 -2.77
N SER A 292 -24.46 17.22 -2.09
CA SER A 292 -23.56 16.79 -1.00
C SER A 292 -24.29 16.32 0.26
N THR A 293 -25.57 16.65 0.43
CA THR A 293 -26.41 16.22 1.56
C THR A 293 -26.87 14.76 1.44
N GLU A 294 -26.83 14.19 0.25
CA GLU A 294 -27.28 12.82 -0.01
C GLU A 294 -26.31 11.77 0.55
N ARG A 295 -26.87 10.73 1.17
CA ARG A 295 -26.07 9.67 1.83
C ARG A 295 -25.68 8.54 0.89
N GLU A 296 -26.47 8.29 -0.16
CA GLU A 296 -26.26 7.18 -1.08
C GLU A 296 -25.48 7.62 -2.32
N GLY A 297 -24.37 6.92 -2.63
CA GLY A 297 -23.51 7.26 -3.76
C GLY A 297 -24.23 7.22 -5.11
N LYS A 298 -25.13 6.26 -5.34
CA LYS A 298 -25.88 6.15 -6.61
C LYS A 298 -26.77 7.35 -6.87
N ILE A 299 -27.41 7.88 -5.83
CA ILE A 299 -28.28 9.06 -5.92
C ILE A 299 -27.43 10.30 -6.19
N VAL A 300 -26.27 10.42 -5.52
CA VAL A 300 -25.29 11.49 -5.80
C VAL A 300 -24.84 11.45 -7.26
N ASP A 301 -24.55 10.27 -7.79
CA ASP A 301 -24.13 10.11 -9.19
C ASP A 301 -25.24 10.51 -10.17
N GLY A 302 -26.49 10.10 -9.91
CA GLY A 302 -27.67 10.46 -10.70
C GLY A 302 -27.94 11.96 -10.71
N LYS A 303 -28.00 12.60 -9.53
CA LYS A 303 -28.18 14.06 -9.42
C LYS A 303 -27.02 14.85 -10.03
N CYS A 304 -25.79 14.36 -9.89
CA CYS A 304 -24.65 14.98 -10.53
C CYS A 304 -24.78 14.91 -12.05
N HIS A 305 -25.22 13.79 -12.61
CA HIS A 305 -25.46 13.63 -14.04
C HIS A 305 -26.59 14.55 -14.53
N SER A 306 -27.70 14.64 -13.78
CA SER A 306 -28.80 15.55 -14.11
C SER A 306 -28.44 17.04 -14.10
N LEU A 307 -27.26 17.42 -13.60
CA LEU A 307 -26.76 18.79 -13.61
C LEU A 307 -25.56 19.02 -14.54
N THR A 308 -24.94 17.94 -15.04
CA THR A 308 -23.68 18.00 -15.81
C THR A 308 -23.76 17.34 -17.19
N ALA A 309 -24.86 16.66 -17.51
CA ALA A 309 -25.06 16.01 -18.79
C ALA A 309 -24.98 17.01 -19.95
N SER A 310 -24.39 16.59 -21.07
CA SER A 310 -24.09 17.45 -22.21
C SER A 310 -25.33 18.15 -22.78
N TYR A 311 -26.44 17.42 -22.91
CA TYR A 311 -27.70 17.94 -23.45
C TYR A 311 -28.37 18.95 -22.50
N ILE A 312 -28.15 18.85 -21.18
CA ILE A 312 -28.69 19.82 -20.21
C ILE A 312 -27.92 21.14 -20.31
N ARG A 313 -26.60 21.05 -20.47
CA ARG A 313 -25.74 22.22 -20.69
C ARG A 313 -26.05 22.91 -22.02
N GLU A 314 -26.29 22.14 -23.08
CA GLU A 314 -26.73 22.69 -24.36
C GLU A 314 -28.08 23.40 -24.23
N ARG A 315 -29.06 22.81 -23.53
CA ARG A 315 -30.36 23.46 -23.27
C ARG A 315 -30.21 24.75 -22.47
N HIS A 316 -29.34 24.76 -21.45
CA HIS A 316 -29.06 25.95 -20.67
C HIS A 316 -28.52 27.12 -21.52
N ASN A 317 -27.74 26.83 -22.58
CA ASN A 317 -27.29 27.89 -23.50
C ASN A 317 -28.43 28.57 -24.27
N TYR A 318 -29.60 27.92 -24.39
CA TYR A 318 -30.80 28.48 -25.01
C TYR A 318 -31.83 28.97 -23.99
N ASP A 319 -31.84 28.40 -22.79
CA ASP A 319 -32.78 28.69 -21.71
C ASP A 319 -32.07 28.73 -20.35
N ASP A 320 -31.79 29.96 -19.88
CA ASP A 320 -31.11 30.26 -18.62
C ASP A 320 -31.86 29.75 -17.36
N THR A 321 -33.08 29.22 -17.50
CA THR A 321 -33.84 28.67 -16.36
C THR A 321 -33.50 27.22 -16.03
N THR A 322 -32.75 26.52 -16.91
CA THR A 322 -32.38 25.12 -16.72
C THR A 322 -31.31 24.96 -15.62
N PRO A 323 -31.48 24.10 -14.61
CA PRO A 323 -30.48 23.97 -13.54
C PRO A 323 -29.19 23.31 -14.02
N ILE A 324 -28.06 23.97 -13.80
CA ILE A 324 -26.71 23.47 -14.12
C ILE A 324 -25.79 23.54 -12.90
N CYS A 325 -24.74 22.72 -12.90
CA CYS A 325 -23.73 22.76 -11.83
C CYS A 325 -22.73 23.90 -12.06
N GLN A 326 -22.87 24.99 -11.30
CA GLN A 326 -21.97 26.15 -11.36
C GLN A 326 -20.49 25.78 -11.18
N TYR A 327 -20.18 24.84 -10.27
CA TYR A 327 -18.82 24.37 -10.02
C TYR A 327 -18.20 23.63 -11.22
N TYR A 328 -19.01 22.91 -12.00
CA TYR A 328 -18.54 22.18 -13.17
C TYR A 328 -18.29 23.13 -14.35
N GLU A 329 -19.18 24.10 -14.56
CA GLU A 329 -18.97 25.14 -15.58
C GLU A 329 -17.74 25.99 -15.27
N GLY A 330 -17.58 26.43 -14.01
CA GLY A 330 -16.40 27.19 -13.59
C GLY A 330 -15.09 26.43 -13.83
N PHE A 331 -15.08 25.11 -13.59
CA PHE A 331 -13.94 24.27 -13.91
C PHE A 331 -13.71 24.11 -15.43
N THR A 332 -14.78 24.03 -16.22
CA THR A 332 -14.66 23.87 -17.69
C THR A 332 -14.16 25.13 -18.36
N LEU A 333 -14.52 26.31 -17.84
CA LEU A 333 -14.10 27.61 -18.34
C LEU A 333 -12.63 27.92 -17.99
N ASP A 334 -12.28 27.89 -16.70
CA ASP A 334 -10.97 28.39 -16.23
C ASP A 334 -10.04 27.26 -15.75
N GLY A 335 -10.60 26.15 -15.29
CA GLY A 335 -9.86 25.09 -14.59
C GLY A 335 -8.98 24.22 -15.48
N LYS A 336 -9.27 24.13 -16.79
CA LYS A 336 -8.48 23.30 -17.73
C LYS A 336 -7.14 23.94 -18.11
N GLU A 337 -7.04 25.26 -18.08
CA GLU A 337 -5.81 25.99 -18.43
C GLU A 337 -4.89 26.19 -17.21
N SER A 338 -5.43 26.07 -15.99
CA SER A 338 -4.69 26.28 -14.75
C SER A 338 -4.00 24.99 -14.28
N THR A 339 -2.68 25.04 -14.13
CA THR A 339 -1.91 23.97 -13.47
C THR A 339 -2.02 24.08 -11.95
N MET A 340 -2.41 23.00 -11.29
CA MET A 340 -2.42 22.91 -9.82
C MET A 340 -0.98 23.00 -9.28
N PRO A 341 -0.72 23.77 -8.20
CA PRO A 341 0.63 23.88 -7.65
C PRO A 341 1.12 22.55 -7.08
N TYR A 342 2.44 22.37 -7.01
CA TYR A 342 3.05 21.20 -6.36
C TYR A 342 2.61 21.10 -4.91
N GLY A 343 2.31 19.89 -4.47
CA GLY A 343 1.70 19.68 -3.16
C GLY A 343 0.99 18.34 -3.03
N VAL A 344 0.62 18.01 -1.79
CA VAL A 344 -0.19 16.84 -1.45
C VAL A 344 -1.60 17.30 -1.14
N TYR A 345 -2.57 16.80 -1.89
CA TYR A 345 -3.97 17.20 -1.76
C TYR A 345 -4.84 16.05 -1.26
N SER A 346 -5.25 16.15 0.01
CA SER A 346 -6.24 15.25 0.60
C SER A 346 -7.66 15.54 0.07
N ILE A 347 -8.64 14.71 0.46
CA ILE A 347 -10.05 14.88 0.07
C ILE A 347 -10.57 16.25 0.52
N ASP A 348 -10.25 16.66 1.75
CA ASP A 348 -10.71 17.93 2.30
C ASP A 348 -9.94 19.12 1.72
N ASP A 349 -8.64 18.97 1.45
CA ASP A 349 -7.85 19.99 0.76
C ASP A 349 -8.41 20.26 -0.64
N LEU A 350 -8.78 19.21 -1.39
CA LEU A 350 -9.38 19.34 -2.71
C LEU A 350 -10.75 20.03 -2.67
N LYS A 351 -11.58 19.72 -1.67
CA LYS A 351 -12.86 20.41 -1.47
C LYS A 351 -12.67 21.88 -1.18
N GLN A 352 -11.73 22.21 -0.29
CA GLN A 352 -11.45 23.59 0.07
C GLN A 352 -10.93 24.36 -1.15
N TYR A 353 -9.98 23.79 -1.87
CA TYR A 353 -9.45 24.37 -3.11
C TYR A 353 -10.54 24.59 -4.17
N GLY A 354 -11.45 23.63 -4.34
CA GLY A 354 -12.59 23.77 -5.24
C GLY A 354 -13.61 24.83 -4.79
N ARG A 355 -13.84 24.98 -3.49
CA ARG A 355 -14.71 26.05 -2.95
C ARG A 355 -14.10 27.44 -3.17
N ASP A 356 -12.81 27.59 -2.93
CA ASP A 356 -12.12 28.89 -3.04
C ASP A 356 -12.10 29.40 -4.50
N ARG A 357 -12.08 28.50 -5.49
CA ARG A 357 -12.04 28.83 -6.92
C ARG A 357 -13.35 28.60 -7.67
N ASN A 358 -14.41 28.17 -6.98
CA ASN A 358 -15.68 27.73 -7.59
C ASN A 358 -15.50 26.63 -8.66
N TRP A 359 -14.61 25.68 -8.41
CA TRP A 359 -14.36 24.52 -9.29
C TRP A 359 -14.87 23.24 -8.67
N CYS A 360 -15.33 22.31 -9.51
CA CYS A 360 -15.76 20.99 -9.06
C CYS A 360 -14.52 20.12 -8.68
N PRO A 361 -14.34 19.74 -7.40
CA PRO A 361 -13.17 18.98 -6.97
C PRO A 361 -13.06 17.61 -7.64
N TYR A 362 -14.19 16.97 -7.95
CA TYR A 362 -14.23 15.65 -8.60
C TYR A 362 -13.69 15.69 -10.04
N PHE A 363 -14.10 16.67 -10.85
CA PHE A 363 -13.60 16.80 -12.22
C PHE A 363 -12.18 17.37 -12.25
N LEU A 364 -11.85 18.25 -11.29
CA LEU A 364 -10.49 18.73 -11.08
C LEU A 364 -9.53 17.57 -10.79
N SER A 365 -9.84 16.72 -9.81
CA SER A 365 -8.96 15.60 -9.47
C SER A 365 -8.75 14.69 -10.68
N ARG A 366 -9.81 14.38 -11.44
CA ARG A 366 -9.71 13.59 -12.67
C ARG A 366 -8.78 14.20 -13.71
N PHE A 367 -8.91 15.50 -14.00
CA PHE A 367 -8.02 16.17 -14.95
C PHE A 367 -6.56 16.18 -14.48
N VAL A 368 -6.35 16.35 -13.18
CA VAL A 368 -5.01 16.41 -12.57
C VAL A 368 -4.34 15.03 -12.53
N ILE A 369 -5.06 13.91 -12.66
CA ILE A 369 -4.46 12.56 -12.73
C ILE A 369 -3.35 12.50 -13.78
N ASN A 370 -3.55 13.14 -14.94
CA ASN A 370 -2.56 13.14 -16.03
C ASN A 370 -1.22 13.74 -15.60
N HIS A 371 -1.26 14.83 -14.81
CA HIS A 371 -0.11 15.61 -14.37
C HIS A 371 0.45 15.20 -13.00
N ALA A 372 -0.34 14.49 -12.19
CA ALA A 372 0.07 14.05 -10.86
C ALA A 372 1.13 12.95 -10.93
N ASN A 373 2.12 13.03 -10.04
CA ASN A 373 3.16 12.02 -9.90
C ASN A 373 2.72 10.87 -8.99
N ILE A 374 1.94 11.17 -7.95
CA ILE A 374 1.50 10.18 -6.97
C ILE A 374 -0.02 10.23 -6.90
N VAL A 375 -0.68 9.10 -7.16
CA VAL A 375 -2.13 9.00 -7.13
C VAL A 375 -2.55 7.91 -6.15
N VAL A 376 -3.38 8.26 -5.18
CA VAL A 376 -3.87 7.33 -4.14
C VAL A 376 -5.38 7.10 -4.30
N TYR A 377 -5.81 5.85 -4.50
CA TYR A 377 -7.23 5.52 -4.62
C TYR A 377 -7.55 4.08 -4.21
N SER A 378 -8.83 3.69 -4.31
CA SER A 378 -9.30 2.36 -3.92
C SER A 378 -9.07 1.29 -4.99
N TYR A 379 -8.83 0.03 -4.60
CA TYR A 379 -8.70 -1.13 -5.50
C TYR A 379 -9.76 -1.19 -6.62
N HIS A 380 -10.99 -0.82 -6.28
CA HIS A 380 -12.10 -0.87 -7.22
C HIS A 380 -11.89 0.01 -8.45
N TYR A 381 -11.14 1.12 -8.35
CA TYR A 381 -10.86 1.98 -9.50
C TYR A 381 -9.89 1.36 -10.51
N LEU A 382 -9.09 0.38 -10.09
CA LEU A 382 -8.13 -0.30 -10.97
C LEU A 382 -8.60 -1.68 -11.42
N LEU A 383 -9.31 -2.40 -10.54
CA LEU A 383 -9.74 -3.78 -10.78
C LEU A 383 -11.15 -3.89 -11.32
N ASP A 384 -12.06 -2.95 -11.01
CA ASP A 384 -13.38 -2.96 -11.62
C ASP A 384 -13.25 -2.44 -13.06
N PRO A 385 -13.45 -3.30 -14.07
CA PRO A 385 -13.16 -2.91 -15.43
C PRO A 385 -14.12 -1.82 -15.96
N LYS A 386 -15.30 -1.64 -15.34
CA LYS A 386 -16.21 -0.51 -15.63
C LYS A 386 -15.56 0.84 -15.33
N ILE A 387 -14.81 0.91 -14.25
CA ILE A 387 -14.20 2.15 -13.73
C ILE A 387 -12.78 2.28 -14.27
N ALA A 388 -12.06 1.15 -14.36
CA ALA A 388 -10.70 1.08 -14.80
C ALA A 388 -10.54 1.53 -16.25
N GLU A 389 -11.46 1.25 -17.19
CA GLU A 389 -11.33 1.77 -18.56
C GLU A 389 -11.21 3.31 -18.58
N VAL A 390 -11.96 3.99 -17.71
CA VAL A 390 -12.00 5.45 -17.63
C VAL A 390 -10.73 6.00 -17.00
N VAL A 391 -10.32 5.48 -15.84
CA VAL A 391 -9.18 6.00 -15.08
C VAL A 391 -7.86 5.49 -15.63
N SER A 392 -7.79 4.20 -16.00
CA SER A 392 -6.56 3.59 -16.43
C SER A 392 -6.07 4.18 -17.74
N LYS A 393 -6.94 4.50 -18.72
CA LYS A 393 -6.53 5.04 -20.03
C LYS A 393 -5.65 6.28 -19.93
N GLU A 394 -5.86 7.10 -18.90
CA GLU A 394 -5.10 8.32 -18.58
C GLU A 394 -3.72 8.03 -17.95
N LEU A 395 -3.46 6.79 -17.52
CA LEU A 395 -2.22 6.39 -16.84
C LEU A 395 -1.17 5.84 -17.82
N THR A 396 0.08 6.28 -17.63
CA THR A 396 1.25 5.84 -18.40
C THR A 396 1.66 4.41 -18.04
N LYS A 397 2.28 3.69 -18.98
CA LYS A 397 2.82 2.33 -18.74
C LYS A 397 4.03 2.32 -17.78
N GLU A 398 4.82 3.39 -17.80
CA GLU A 398 5.95 3.68 -16.90
C GLU A 398 5.46 4.11 -15.50
N ALA A 399 4.59 3.30 -14.90
CA ALA A 399 4.03 3.54 -13.58
C ALA A 399 4.22 2.31 -12.68
N VAL A 400 4.45 2.58 -11.40
CA VAL A 400 4.53 1.57 -10.34
C VAL A 400 3.18 1.51 -9.64
N VAL A 401 2.56 0.34 -9.61
CA VAL A 401 1.29 0.10 -8.90
C VAL A 401 1.57 -0.62 -7.59
N ILE A 402 0.95 -0.16 -6.51
CA ILE A 402 1.12 -0.72 -5.18
C ILE A 402 -0.24 -1.10 -4.62
N PHE A 403 -0.45 -2.38 -4.38
CA PHE A 403 -1.61 -2.88 -3.64
C PHE A 403 -1.23 -3.10 -2.18
N ASP A 404 -1.71 -2.22 -1.30
CA ASP A 404 -1.45 -2.30 0.14
C ASP A 404 -2.64 -2.90 0.89
N GLU A 405 -2.37 -3.84 1.80
CA GLU A 405 -3.34 -4.72 2.45
C GLU A 405 -4.10 -5.66 1.48
N ALA A 406 -3.38 -6.13 0.45
CA ALA A 406 -3.89 -6.91 -0.68
C ALA A 406 -4.26 -8.38 -0.36
N HIS A 407 -4.55 -8.72 0.89
CA HIS A 407 -4.87 -10.08 1.28
C HIS A 407 -6.15 -10.60 0.59
N ASN A 408 -7.15 -9.75 0.33
CA ASN A 408 -8.46 -10.08 -0.27
C ASN A 408 -8.58 -9.77 -1.78
N ILE A 409 -7.46 -9.58 -2.48
CA ILE A 409 -7.46 -9.19 -3.90
C ILE A 409 -8.24 -10.16 -4.80
N ASP A 410 -8.22 -11.46 -4.50
CA ASP A 410 -8.95 -12.50 -5.23
C ASP A 410 -10.47 -12.30 -5.15
N ASN A 411 -10.98 -11.99 -3.95
CA ASN A 411 -12.40 -11.74 -3.73
C ASN A 411 -12.85 -10.45 -4.44
N VAL A 412 -12.03 -9.38 -4.40
CA VAL A 412 -12.32 -8.13 -5.13
C VAL A 412 -12.42 -8.36 -6.64
N CYS A 413 -11.49 -9.15 -7.20
CA CYS A 413 -11.52 -9.53 -8.61
C CYS A 413 -12.78 -10.31 -8.96
N ILE A 414 -13.16 -11.28 -8.12
CA ILE A 414 -14.36 -12.10 -8.34
C ILE A 414 -15.63 -11.27 -8.26
N ASP A 415 -15.75 -10.42 -7.25
CA ASP A 415 -16.94 -9.59 -7.02
C ASP A 415 -17.12 -8.55 -8.13
N SER A 416 -16.03 -7.97 -8.66
CA SER A 416 -16.09 -6.99 -9.76
C SER A 416 -16.70 -7.56 -11.05
N MET A 417 -16.46 -8.84 -11.31
CA MET A 417 -16.90 -9.55 -12.52
C MET A 417 -18.18 -10.38 -12.33
N SER A 418 -18.66 -10.50 -11.09
CA SER A 418 -19.85 -11.28 -10.76
C SER A 418 -21.11 -10.41 -10.76
N VAL A 419 -22.24 -10.97 -11.20
CA VAL A 419 -23.53 -10.29 -11.25
C VAL A 419 -24.60 -11.14 -10.57
N LYS A 420 -25.42 -10.50 -9.75
CA LYS A 420 -26.55 -11.14 -9.06
C LYS A 420 -27.86 -10.52 -9.54
N VAL A 421 -28.80 -11.35 -9.98
CA VAL A 421 -30.11 -10.91 -10.46
C VAL A 421 -31.19 -11.62 -9.66
N ASN A 422 -32.09 -10.85 -9.05
CA ASN A 422 -33.25 -11.38 -8.32
C ASN A 422 -34.56 -11.06 -9.06
N LYS A 423 -35.66 -11.68 -8.63
CA LYS A 423 -36.98 -11.43 -9.20
C LYS A 423 -37.37 -9.94 -9.20
N ARG A 424 -37.09 -9.21 -8.11
CA ARG A 424 -37.41 -7.78 -7.97
C ARG A 424 -36.72 -6.91 -9.03
N ILE A 425 -35.45 -7.21 -9.33
CA ILE A 425 -34.67 -6.53 -10.38
C ILE A 425 -35.29 -6.77 -11.74
N ILE A 426 -35.71 -8.01 -12.04
CA ILE A 426 -36.33 -8.36 -13.31
C ILE A 426 -37.70 -7.67 -13.49
N ASP A 427 -38.51 -7.63 -12.43
CA ASP A 427 -39.82 -6.97 -12.46
C ASP A 427 -39.65 -5.45 -12.70
N ARG A 428 -38.70 -4.81 -12.00
CA ARG A 428 -38.34 -3.40 -12.23
C ARG A 428 -37.78 -3.17 -13.64
N ALA A 429 -36.91 -4.06 -14.13
CA ALA A 429 -36.37 -3.96 -15.47
C ALA A 429 -37.47 -4.07 -16.54
N THR A 430 -38.51 -4.88 -16.31
CA THR A 430 -39.67 -4.96 -17.21
C THR A 430 -40.44 -3.64 -17.26
N ALA A 431 -40.66 -3.01 -16.10
CA ALA A 431 -41.28 -1.69 -16.02
C ALA A 431 -40.44 -0.63 -16.76
N ASN A 432 -39.13 -0.62 -16.54
CA ASN A 432 -38.20 0.31 -17.20
C ASN A 432 -38.17 0.13 -18.72
N VAL A 433 -38.19 -1.11 -19.23
CA VAL A 433 -38.25 -1.36 -20.68
C VAL A 433 -39.58 -0.91 -21.27
N THR A 434 -40.68 -1.00 -20.52
CA THR A 434 -41.98 -0.46 -20.95
C THR A 434 -41.98 1.07 -20.95
N LEU A 435 -41.29 1.70 -20.00
CA LEU A 435 -41.07 3.14 -20.00
C LEU A 435 -40.23 3.57 -21.20
N LEU A 436 -39.13 2.87 -21.51
CA LEU A 436 -38.30 3.13 -22.69
C LEU A 436 -39.09 3.01 -24.01
N GLU A 437 -40.02 2.06 -24.08
CA GLU A 437 -40.88 1.92 -25.27
C GLU A 437 -41.79 3.14 -25.46
N ARG A 438 -42.35 3.67 -24.38
CA ARG A 438 -43.18 4.88 -24.44
C ARG A 438 -42.35 6.10 -24.81
N THR A 439 -41.20 6.31 -24.18
CA THR A 439 -40.35 7.47 -24.47
C THR A 439 -39.78 7.44 -25.89
N VAL A 440 -39.46 6.25 -26.42
CA VAL A 440 -39.07 6.11 -27.84
C VAL A 440 -40.23 6.41 -28.78
N ALA A 441 -41.46 6.02 -28.43
CA ALA A 441 -42.64 6.34 -29.22
C ALA A 441 -42.93 7.86 -29.23
N GLU A 442 -42.83 8.52 -28.08
CA GLU A 442 -42.98 9.98 -27.94
C GLU A 442 -41.90 10.72 -28.75
N MET A 443 -40.61 10.34 -28.60
CA MET A 443 -39.52 10.96 -29.35
C MET A 443 -39.64 10.75 -30.86
N ARG A 444 -40.27 9.66 -31.31
CA ARG A 444 -40.51 9.43 -32.74
C ARG A 444 -41.52 10.42 -33.31
N GLU A 445 -42.52 10.81 -32.52
CA GLU A 445 -43.50 11.82 -32.91
C GLU A 445 -42.91 13.23 -32.87
N ASP A 446 -42.09 13.53 -31.86
CA ASP A 446 -41.54 14.87 -31.62
C ASP A 446 -40.29 15.18 -32.46
N ASP A 447 -39.33 14.26 -32.55
CA ASP A 447 -37.98 14.57 -33.05
C ASP A 447 -37.29 13.38 -33.75
N HIS A 448 -37.90 12.90 -34.84
CA HIS A 448 -37.43 11.75 -35.62
C HIS A 448 -35.98 11.87 -36.13
N LYS A 449 -35.48 13.10 -36.33
CA LYS A 449 -34.12 13.36 -36.85
C LYS A 449 -33.03 12.85 -35.90
N LYS A 450 -33.18 13.04 -34.58
CA LYS A 450 -32.18 12.57 -33.59
C LYS A 450 -31.99 11.05 -33.62
N LEU A 451 -33.08 10.30 -33.80
CA LEU A 451 -33.03 8.84 -33.91
C LEU A 451 -32.38 8.38 -35.23
N GLN A 452 -32.59 9.12 -36.33
CA GLN A 452 -31.91 8.87 -37.60
C GLN A 452 -30.41 9.17 -37.53
N ASP A 453 -30.03 10.27 -36.88
CA ASP A 453 -28.63 10.64 -36.66
C ASP A 453 -27.91 9.60 -35.77
N GLU A 454 -28.58 9.08 -34.73
CA GLU A 454 -28.04 7.97 -33.93
C GLU A 454 -27.83 6.72 -34.80
N TYR A 455 -28.82 6.35 -35.62
CA TYR A 455 -28.71 5.21 -36.52
C TYR A 455 -27.51 5.33 -37.45
N GLN A 456 -27.29 6.51 -38.03
CA GLN A 456 -26.17 6.77 -38.92
C GLN A 456 -24.82 6.67 -38.19
N ARG A 457 -24.70 7.24 -36.99
CA ARG A 457 -23.51 7.08 -36.12
C ARG A 457 -23.21 5.62 -35.80
N LEU A 458 -24.24 4.81 -35.54
CA LEU A 458 -24.08 3.38 -35.28
C LEU A 458 -23.65 2.56 -36.52
N VAL A 459 -23.92 3.07 -37.73
CA VAL A 459 -23.54 2.45 -39.01
C VAL A 459 -22.10 2.79 -39.39
N GLU A 460 -21.69 4.05 -39.22
CA GLU A 460 -20.34 4.54 -39.52
C GLU A 460 -19.29 3.98 -38.53
N GLY A 461 -19.76 3.43 -37.42
CA GLY A 461 -18.94 2.77 -36.39
C GLY A 461 -18.75 3.67 -35.18
N LEU A 462 -18.53 3.05 -34.02
CA LEU A 462 -18.44 3.74 -32.73
C LEU A 462 -17.17 4.61 -32.54
N ARG A 463 -16.41 4.89 -33.62
CA ARG A 463 -15.11 5.58 -33.58
C ARG A 463 -15.21 7.03 -33.08
N ASP A 464 -16.26 7.77 -33.41
CA ASP A 464 -16.42 9.17 -32.98
C ASP A 464 -17.05 9.33 -31.59
N ALA A 465 -17.58 8.25 -31.01
CA ALA A 465 -18.14 8.28 -29.66
C ALA A 465 -17.05 8.33 -28.57
N SER A 466 -15.77 8.14 -28.89
CA SER A 466 -14.68 8.16 -27.91
C SER A 466 -14.37 9.56 -27.36
N VAL A 467 -14.63 10.62 -28.13
CA VAL A 467 -14.39 12.01 -27.69
C VAL A 467 -15.51 12.51 -26.77
N ALA A 468 -16.73 11.99 -26.94
CA ALA A 468 -17.88 12.31 -26.09
C ALA A 468 -17.97 11.43 -24.80
N ARG A 469 -17.01 10.52 -24.56
CA ARG A 469 -16.94 9.68 -23.35
C ARG A 469 -16.45 10.43 -22.10
N GLU A 470 -15.92 11.64 -22.22
CA GLU A 470 -15.32 12.35 -21.09
C GLU A 470 -16.34 12.73 -20.00
N THR A 471 -17.59 13.03 -20.36
CA THR A 471 -18.61 13.54 -19.42
C THR A 471 -19.52 12.45 -18.82
N ASP A 472 -19.81 11.39 -19.55
CA ASP A 472 -20.87 10.43 -19.19
C ASP A 472 -20.33 9.08 -18.68
N VAL A 473 -19.77 9.14 -17.47
CA VAL A 473 -19.06 8.05 -16.78
C VAL A 473 -19.97 6.87 -16.35
N ILE A 474 -21.28 7.08 -16.22
CA ILE A 474 -22.19 6.10 -15.59
C ILE A 474 -22.51 4.90 -16.51
N LEU A 475 -22.23 5.03 -17.81
CA LEU A 475 -22.60 4.05 -18.84
C LEU A 475 -21.40 3.28 -19.41
N ALA A 476 -20.21 3.40 -18.80
CA ALA A 476 -19.00 2.71 -19.25
C ALA A 476 -19.20 1.19 -19.26
N ASN A 477 -18.80 0.58 -20.38
CA ASN A 477 -19.03 -0.82 -20.68
C ASN A 477 -18.08 -1.69 -19.86
N PRO A 478 -18.57 -2.74 -19.18
CA PRO A 478 -17.76 -3.40 -18.18
C PRO A 478 -16.54 -4.09 -18.74
N VAL A 479 -16.62 -4.78 -19.88
CA VAL A 479 -15.54 -5.71 -20.23
C VAL A 479 -15.58 -6.16 -21.68
N LEU A 480 -15.31 -5.25 -22.61
CA LEU A 480 -14.99 -5.66 -23.98
C LEU A 480 -13.51 -5.36 -24.22
N PRO A 481 -12.68 -6.36 -24.58
CA PRO A 481 -11.35 -6.10 -25.13
C PRO A 481 -11.40 -5.00 -26.19
N ASP A 482 -10.44 -4.07 -26.22
CA ASP A 482 -10.44 -2.90 -27.11
C ASP A 482 -10.73 -3.26 -28.58
N VAL A 483 -10.28 -4.44 -29.02
CA VAL A 483 -10.50 -5.03 -30.36
C VAL A 483 -11.99 -5.18 -30.71
N ILE A 484 -12.86 -5.35 -29.72
CA ILE A 484 -14.30 -5.54 -29.88
C ILE A 484 -15.02 -4.20 -30.09
N LEU A 485 -14.48 -3.11 -29.51
CA LEU A 485 -15.05 -1.76 -29.65
C LEU A 485 -14.90 -1.21 -31.06
N GLU A 486 -14.00 -1.78 -31.87
CA GLU A 486 -13.76 -1.40 -33.26
C GLU A 486 -14.80 -2.00 -34.24
N GLU A 487 -15.60 -2.98 -33.80
CA GLU A 487 -16.62 -3.61 -34.65
C GLU A 487 -17.91 -2.78 -34.72
N ALA A 488 -18.48 -2.68 -35.92
CA ALA A 488 -19.79 -2.05 -36.12
C ALA A 488 -20.90 -2.82 -35.40
N VAL A 489 -21.83 -2.07 -34.81
CA VAL A 489 -22.99 -2.63 -34.10
C VAL A 489 -23.84 -3.48 -35.06
N PRO A 490 -24.24 -4.71 -34.67
CA PRO A 490 -25.04 -5.59 -35.51
C PRO A 490 -26.35 -4.95 -35.99
N GLY A 491 -26.69 -5.12 -37.27
CA GLY A 491 -27.88 -4.52 -37.91
C GLY A 491 -29.19 -4.76 -37.15
N ASN A 492 -29.32 -5.93 -36.53
CA ASN A 492 -30.52 -6.36 -35.80
C ASN A 492 -30.86 -5.50 -34.57
N ILE A 493 -29.88 -4.80 -33.99
CA ILE A 493 -30.06 -3.97 -32.78
C ILE A 493 -29.83 -2.46 -33.03
N ARG A 494 -29.65 -2.05 -34.29
CA ARG A 494 -29.47 -0.62 -34.62
C ARG A 494 -30.73 0.19 -34.38
N ASN A 495 -31.88 -0.29 -34.85
CA ASN A 495 -33.17 0.34 -34.61
C ASN A 495 -33.58 0.19 -33.13
N ALA A 496 -33.97 1.29 -32.47
CA ALA A 496 -34.38 1.33 -31.07
C ALA A 496 -35.57 0.40 -30.79
N GLU A 497 -36.58 0.34 -31.66
CA GLU A 497 -37.76 -0.52 -31.48
C GLU A 497 -37.40 -2.01 -31.49
N HIS A 498 -36.48 -2.40 -32.39
CA HIS A 498 -35.98 -3.76 -32.47
C HIS A 498 -35.13 -4.11 -31.25
N PHE A 499 -34.33 -3.16 -30.75
CA PHE A 499 -33.53 -3.33 -29.54
C PHE A 499 -34.41 -3.49 -28.29
N ILE A 500 -35.47 -2.69 -28.14
CA ILE A 500 -36.43 -2.83 -27.03
C ILE A 500 -37.14 -4.18 -27.10
N SER A 501 -37.59 -4.58 -28.29
CA SER A 501 -38.18 -5.90 -28.52
C SER A 501 -37.22 -7.05 -28.18
N PHE A 502 -35.94 -6.88 -28.51
CA PHE A 502 -34.87 -7.80 -28.16
C PHE A 502 -34.68 -7.90 -26.64
N LEU A 503 -34.63 -6.76 -25.93
CA LEU A 503 -34.49 -6.73 -24.47
C LEU A 503 -35.68 -7.39 -23.78
N LYS A 504 -36.91 -7.13 -24.24
CA LYS A 504 -38.12 -7.79 -23.72
C LYS A 504 -38.02 -9.31 -23.82
N ARG A 505 -37.62 -9.84 -24.99
CA ARG A 505 -37.43 -11.28 -25.19
C ARG A 505 -36.39 -11.87 -24.24
N PHE A 506 -35.27 -11.17 -24.06
CA PHE A 506 -34.21 -11.62 -23.14
C PHE A 506 -34.65 -11.59 -21.67
N ILE A 507 -35.36 -10.55 -21.23
CA ILE A 507 -35.92 -10.43 -19.88
C ILE A 507 -36.95 -11.53 -19.61
N GLU A 508 -37.85 -11.81 -20.55
CA GLU A 508 -38.83 -12.90 -20.42
C GLU A 508 -38.17 -14.28 -20.34
N TYR A 509 -37.07 -14.48 -21.06
CA TYR A 509 -36.25 -15.68 -20.91
C TYR A 509 -35.64 -15.80 -19.51
N LEU A 510 -35.07 -14.71 -18.98
CA LEU A 510 -34.56 -14.70 -17.60
C LEU A 510 -35.66 -14.97 -16.56
N LYS A 511 -36.87 -14.41 -16.75
CA LYS A 511 -38.05 -14.74 -15.92
C LYS A 511 -38.38 -16.22 -15.97
N THR A 512 -38.36 -16.81 -17.17
CA THR A 512 -38.64 -18.23 -17.35
C THR A 512 -37.60 -19.09 -16.64
N ARG A 513 -36.32 -18.70 -16.67
CA ARG A 513 -35.24 -19.39 -15.95
C ARG A 513 -35.34 -19.25 -14.42
N LEU A 514 -35.75 -18.09 -13.90
CA LEU A 514 -35.99 -17.91 -12.45
C LEU A 514 -37.21 -18.65 -11.90
N ARG A 515 -38.11 -19.17 -12.75
CA ARG A 515 -39.28 -19.97 -12.31
C ARG A 515 -38.92 -21.41 -11.94
N VAL A 516 -37.71 -21.87 -12.25
CA VAL A 516 -37.28 -23.24 -11.94
C VAL A 516 -37.25 -23.43 -10.41
N GLN A 517 -37.82 -24.53 -9.90
CA GLN A 517 -37.95 -24.80 -8.46
C GLN A 517 -36.80 -25.63 -7.86
N HIS A 518 -35.82 -26.02 -8.69
CA HIS A 518 -34.61 -26.72 -8.23
C HIS A 518 -33.37 -25.90 -8.57
N VAL A 519 -32.28 -26.15 -7.84
CA VAL A 519 -31.00 -25.48 -8.10
C VAL A 519 -30.45 -25.96 -9.44
N VAL A 520 -30.04 -25.03 -10.30
CA VAL A 520 -29.45 -25.32 -11.61
C VAL A 520 -28.07 -24.69 -11.70
N GLN A 521 -27.07 -25.47 -12.12
CA GLN A 521 -25.72 -25.00 -12.41
C GLN A 521 -25.43 -25.25 -13.89
N GLU A 522 -25.10 -24.20 -14.64
CA GLU A 522 -24.83 -24.24 -16.08
C GLU A 522 -23.55 -23.45 -16.41
N SER A 523 -22.85 -23.86 -17.47
CA SER A 523 -21.77 -23.04 -18.03
C SER A 523 -22.34 -21.90 -18.88
N PRO A 524 -21.66 -20.75 -19.02
CA PRO A 524 -22.11 -19.65 -19.86
C PRO A 524 -22.35 -20.08 -21.32
N ALA A 525 -21.52 -20.99 -21.85
CA ALA A 525 -21.70 -21.55 -23.19
C ALA A 525 -22.99 -22.38 -23.32
N GLY A 526 -23.32 -23.19 -22.30
CA GLY A 526 -24.58 -23.92 -22.23
C GLY A 526 -25.79 -22.98 -22.18
N PHE A 527 -25.70 -21.92 -21.38
CA PHE A 527 -26.73 -20.90 -21.28
C PHE A 527 -26.95 -20.16 -22.60
N LEU A 528 -25.87 -19.76 -23.30
CA LEU A 528 -25.97 -19.11 -24.62
C LEU A 528 -26.63 -20.03 -25.67
N LYS A 529 -26.31 -21.33 -25.65
CA LYS A 529 -26.94 -22.31 -26.53
C LYS A 529 -28.44 -22.42 -26.26
N ASP A 530 -28.85 -22.41 -24.99
CA ASP A 530 -30.27 -22.45 -24.62
C ASP A 530 -31.00 -21.16 -25.03
N VAL A 531 -30.39 -19.99 -24.82
CA VAL A 531 -30.89 -18.69 -25.29
C VAL A 531 -31.14 -18.71 -26.80
N GLN A 532 -30.17 -19.21 -27.58
CA GLN A 532 -30.31 -19.33 -29.04
C GLN A 532 -31.45 -20.29 -29.42
N SER A 533 -31.58 -21.43 -28.73
CA SER A 533 -32.59 -22.43 -29.07
C SER A 533 -34.03 -22.02 -28.71
N LYS A 534 -34.24 -21.31 -27.59
CA LYS A 534 -35.58 -20.95 -27.09
C LYS A 534 -36.06 -19.57 -27.54
N VAL A 535 -35.14 -18.62 -27.71
CA VAL A 535 -35.44 -17.20 -27.93
C VAL A 535 -34.91 -16.70 -29.28
N CYS A 536 -34.14 -17.52 -30.00
CA CYS A 536 -33.51 -17.17 -31.29
C CYS A 536 -32.63 -15.91 -31.20
N ILE A 537 -31.98 -15.70 -30.04
CA ILE A 537 -31.01 -14.61 -29.84
C ILE A 537 -29.61 -15.14 -30.08
N GLU A 538 -28.88 -14.50 -31.00
CA GLU A 538 -27.49 -14.82 -31.30
C GLU A 538 -26.51 -14.23 -30.27
N ARG A 539 -25.31 -14.82 -30.19
CA ARG A 539 -24.24 -14.35 -29.30
C ARG A 539 -23.75 -12.94 -29.63
N LYS A 540 -23.65 -12.59 -30.92
CA LYS A 540 -23.05 -11.31 -31.33
C LYS A 540 -23.88 -10.10 -30.88
N PRO A 541 -25.22 -10.03 -31.08
CA PRO A 541 -26.05 -8.97 -30.51
C PRO A 541 -25.97 -8.84 -28.98
N LEU A 542 -25.91 -9.95 -28.24
CA LEU A 542 -25.78 -9.92 -26.77
C LEU A 542 -24.50 -9.21 -26.31
N ARG A 543 -23.41 -9.33 -27.08
CA ARG A 543 -22.11 -8.69 -26.78
C ARG A 543 -22.17 -7.15 -26.82
N PHE A 544 -23.06 -6.56 -27.60
CA PHE A 544 -23.17 -5.10 -27.77
C PHE A 544 -24.34 -4.49 -26.97
N CYS A 545 -24.99 -5.26 -26.08
CA CYS A 545 -26.19 -4.82 -25.39
C CYS A 545 -25.98 -3.65 -24.44
N ALA A 546 -24.89 -3.65 -23.67
CA ALA A 546 -24.59 -2.56 -22.73
C ALA A 546 -24.34 -1.23 -23.49
N GLU A 547 -23.51 -1.27 -24.54
CA GLU A 547 -23.21 -0.12 -25.40
C GLU A 547 -24.46 0.42 -26.11
N ARG A 548 -25.30 -0.48 -26.66
CA ARG A 548 -26.51 -0.05 -27.35
C ARG A 548 -27.48 0.64 -26.40
N LEU A 549 -27.63 0.13 -25.18
CA LEU A 549 -28.46 0.76 -24.15
C LEU A 549 -27.88 2.12 -23.76
N ALA A 550 -26.57 2.22 -23.54
CA ALA A 550 -25.90 3.48 -23.23
C ALA A 550 -26.14 4.55 -24.29
N SER A 551 -25.97 4.20 -25.57
CA SER A 551 -26.26 5.10 -26.68
C SER A 551 -27.73 5.53 -26.72
N LEU A 552 -28.66 4.59 -26.46
CA LEU A 552 -30.09 4.88 -26.46
C LEU A 552 -30.48 5.83 -25.33
N LEU A 553 -30.02 5.57 -24.10
CA LEU A 553 -30.33 6.41 -22.93
C LEU A 553 -29.84 7.85 -23.12
N ARG A 554 -28.66 8.02 -23.74
CA ARG A 554 -28.13 9.34 -24.10
C ARG A 554 -28.97 10.02 -25.18
N THR A 555 -29.37 9.28 -26.21
CA THR A 555 -30.22 9.82 -27.29
C THR A 555 -31.59 10.25 -26.76
N LEU A 556 -32.13 9.51 -25.78
CA LEU A 556 -33.38 9.81 -25.10
C LEU A 556 -33.29 10.95 -24.06
N GLU A 557 -32.10 11.50 -23.81
CA GLU A 557 -31.87 12.63 -22.88
C GLU A 557 -32.45 12.38 -21.46
N ILE A 558 -32.39 11.12 -21.00
CA ILE A 558 -32.91 10.71 -19.70
C ILE A 558 -32.02 11.26 -18.58
N SER A 559 -32.55 12.19 -17.79
CA SER A 559 -31.81 12.89 -16.72
C SER A 559 -31.46 12.03 -15.50
N ASP A 560 -32.32 11.08 -15.10
CA ASP A 560 -32.06 10.21 -13.96
C ASP A 560 -31.80 8.76 -14.38
N LEU A 561 -30.54 8.33 -14.29
CA LEU A 561 -30.11 6.97 -14.60
C LEU A 561 -30.36 5.99 -13.44
N THR A 562 -30.67 6.47 -12.24
CA THR A 562 -30.83 5.60 -11.06
C THR A 562 -32.03 4.67 -11.22
N ASP A 563 -33.11 5.17 -11.82
CA ASP A 563 -34.30 4.39 -12.15
C ASP A 563 -33.98 3.25 -13.13
N PHE A 564 -33.07 3.47 -14.08
CA PHE A 564 -32.68 2.49 -15.11
C PHE A 564 -31.64 1.47 -14.65
N SER A 565 -31.13 1.57 -13.41
CA SER A 565 -30.14 0.67 -12.81
C SER A 565 -30.45 -0.84 -13.01
N PRO A 566 -31.70 -1.33 -12.87
CA PRO A 566 -32.03 -2.73 -13.15
C PRO A 566 -31.82 -3.18 -14.59
N VAL A 567 -32.13 -2.35 -15.59
CA VAL A 567 -31.95 -2.69 -17.02
C VAL A 567 -30.48 -2.63 -17.40
N ILE A 568 -29.76 -1.64 -16.85
CA ILE A 568 -28.31 -1.54 -16.98
C ILE A 568 -27.65 -2.82 -16.46
N LEU A 569 -28.05 -3.31 -15.29
CA LEU A 569 -27.53 -4.58 -14.73
C LEU A 569 -27.79 -5.80 -15.64
N ILE A 570 -28.99 -5.90 -16.23
CA ILE A 570 -29.35 -7.01 -17.13
C ILE A 570 -28.56 -6.95 -18.45
N THR A 571 -28.35 -5.76 -19.01
CA THR A 571 -27.55 -5.61 -20.24
C THR A 571 -26.06 -5.85 -20.01
N HIS A 572 -25.55 -5.52 -18.82
CA HIS A 572 -24.22 -5.93 -18.40
C HIS A 572 -24.10 -7.44 -18.26
N LEU A 573 -25.07 -8.12 -17.63
CA LEU A 573 -25.12 -9.58 -17.56
C LEU A 573 -25.11 -10.20 -18.97
N ALA A 574 -25.94 -9.69 -19.88
CA ALA A 574 -25.98 -10.16 -21.28
C ALA A 574 -24.61 -10.07 -21.96
N THR A 575 -23.94 -8.93 -21.78
CA THR A 575 -22.61 -8.64 -22.35
C THR A 575 -21.55 -9.59 -21.77
N LEU A 576 -21.51 -9.74 -20.44
CA LEU A 576 -20.56 -10.62 -19.76
C LEU A 576 -20.71 -12.08 -20.17
N VAL A 577 -21.94 -12.58 -20.19
CA VAL A 577 -22.25 -13.97 -20.60
C VAL A 577 -21.85 -14.22 -22.04
N ALA A 578 -22.03 -13.24 -22.94
CA ALA A 578 -21.64 -13.35 -24.34
C ALA A 578 -20.11 -13.28 -24.56
N THR A 579 -19.39 -12.51 -23.74
CA THR A 579 -17.94 -12.33 -23.87
C THR A 579 -17.16 -13.46 -23.19
N TYR A 580 -17.46 -13.73 -21.93
CA TYR A 580 -16.68 -14.65 -21.09
C TYR A 580 -17.34 -16.03 -20.97
N THR A 581 -16.73 -17.02 -21.61
CA THR A 581 -17.20 -18.40 -21.60
C THR A 581 -16.37 -19.34 -20.71
N LYS A 582 -15.14 -18.93 -20.36
CA LYS A 582 -14.21 -19.70 -19.51
C LYS A 582 -14.04 -18.98 -18.18
N GLY A 583 -13.96 -19.73 -17.07
CA GLY A 583 -13.75 -19.17 -15.73
C GLY A 583 -15.01 -18.57 -15.09
N PHE A 584 -16.19 -18.78 -15.66
CA PHE A 584 -17.48 -18.31 -15.12
C PHE A 584 -18.49 -19.44 -15.04
N THR A 585 -19.43 -19.31 -14.11
CA THR A 585 -20.56 -20.24 -13.95
C THR A 585 -21.85 -19.46 -13.74
N ILE A 586 -22.96 -20.03 -14.21
CA ILE A 586 -24.31 -19.53 -13.90
C ILE A 586 -24.93 -20.50 -12.91
N ILE A 587 -25.41 -19.98 -11.79
CA ILE A 587 -26.10 -20.75 -10.75
C ILE A 587 -27.45 -20.08 -10.48
N VAL A 588 -28.53 -20.85 -10.57
CA VAL A 588 -29.88 -20.40 -10.24
C VAL A 588 -30.33 -21.09 -8.95
N GLU A 589 -30.56 -20.31 -7.91
CA GLU A 589 -31.01 -20.76 -6.60
C GLU A 589 -32.45 -20.30 -6.38
N PRO A 590 -33.44 -21.22 -6.27
CA PRO A 590 -34.86 -20.86 -6.13
C PRO A 590 -35.26 -20.42 -4.72
N PHE A 591 -34.50 -20.84 -3.71
CA PHE A 591 -34.76 -20.61 -2.30
C PHE A 591 -33.50 -20.02 -1.66
N ASP A 592 -33.69 -19.20 -0.63
CA ASP A 592 -32.59 -18.71 0.19
C ASP A 592 -32.13 -19.84 1.14
N ASP A 593 -30.82 -19.99 1.32
CA ASP A 593 -30.21 -20.97 2.24
C ASP A 593 -30.78 -20.85 3.66
N LYS A 594 -31.11 -19.62 4.10
CA LYS A 594 -31.66 -19.36 5.45
C LYS A 594 -33.14 -19.69 5.58
N THR A 595 -33.90 -19.62 4.49
CA THR A 595 -35.36 -19.81 4.49
C THR A 595 -35.77 -20.70 3.33
N PRO A 596 -35.56 -22.02 3.43
CA PRO A 596 -35.75 -22.96 2.32
C PRO A 596 -37.22 -23.08 1.85
N THR A 597 -38.18 -22.61 2.65
CA THR A 597 -39.61 -22.63 2.33
C THR A 597 -40.07 -21.37 1.59
N VAL A 598 -39.32 -20.27 1.66
CA VAL A 598 -39.70 -19.00 1.02
C VAL A 598 -39.05 -18.94 -0.35
N SER A 599 -39.88 -18.93 -1.41
CA SER A 599 -39.38 -18.78 -2.77
C SER A 599 -38.79 -17.38 -2.95
N ASN A 600 -37.47 -17.35 -3.15
CA ASN A 600 -36.72 -16.14 -3.45
C ASN A 600 -35.68 -16.47 -4.52
N PRO A 601 -36.09 -16.56 -5.80
CA PRO A 601 -35.20 -17.03 -6.86
C PRO A 601 -34.15 -15.97 -7.20
N ILE A 602 -32.89 -16.40 -7.18
CA ILE A 602 -31.71 -15.59 -7.48
C ILE A 602 -30.87 -16.31 -8.55
N LEU A 603 -30.45 -15.55 -9.57
CA LEU A 603 -29.48 -15.97 -10.56
C LEU A 603 -28.13 -15.32 -10.25
N HIS A 604 -27.12 -16.15 -10.08
CA HIS A 604 -25.73 -15.78 -9.88
C HIS A 604 -24.96 -16.06 -11.16
N PHE A 605 -24.44 -15.02 -11.79
CA PHE A 605 -23.35 -15.13 -12.74
C PHE A 605 -22.06 -14.88 -11.98
N SER A 606 -21.35 -15.95 -11.63
CA SER A 606 -20.19 -15.90 -10.74
C SER A 606 -18.90 -16.11 -11.50
N CYS A 607 -17.96 -15.18 -11.33
CA CYS A 607 -16.58 -15.35 -11.72
C CYS A 607 -15.90 -16.35 -10.78
N LEU A 608 -15.20 -17.33 -11.34
CA LEU A 608 -14.42 -18.32 -10.59
C LEU A 608 -12.91 -18.04 -10.68
N ASP A 609 -12.50 -17.26 -11.68
CA ASP A 609 -11.10 -16.97 -12.01
C ASP A 609 -10.75 -15.51 -11.73
N SER A 610 -10.02 -15.29 -10.64
CA SER A 610 -9.53 -13.95 -10.27
C SER A 610 -8.49 -13.40 -11.25
N SER A 611 -7.79 -14.25 -12.00
CA SER A 611 -6.73 -13.79 -12.92
C SER A 611 -7.26 -12.92 -14.05
N ILE A 612 -8.53 -13.08 -14.45
CA ILE A 612 -9.12 -12.36 -15.57
C ILE A 612 -9.18 -10.85 -15.31
N ALA A 613 -9.51 -10.44 -14.08
CA ALA A 613 -9.65 -9.03 -13.72
C ALA A 613 -8.30 -8.34 -13.52
N ILE A 614 -7.32 -9.04 -12.93
CA ILE A 614 -5.99 -8.47 -12.64
C ILE A 614 -5.03 -8.51 -13.84
N LYS A 615 -5.25 -9.41 -14.81
CA LYS A 615 -4.36 -9.58 -15.97
C LYS A 615 -4.05 -8.28 -16.72
N PRO A 616 -5.02 -7.40 -17.04
CA PRO A 616 -4.72 -6.12 -17.70
C PRO A 616 -3.80 -5.21 -16.87
N VAL A 617 -3.82 -5.33 -15.55
CA VAL A 617 -2.96 -4.55 -14.66
C VAL A 617 -1.51 -5.05 -14.79
N PHE A 618 -1.28 -6.36 -14.72
CA PHE A 618 0.06 -6.94 -14.91
C PHE A 618 0.61 -6.71 -16.32
N ASP A 619 -0.23 -6.81 -17.36
CA ASP A 619 0.20 -6.61 -18.76
C ASP A 619 0.51 -5.13 -19.08
N ARG A 620 -0.11 -4.19 -18.36
CA ARG A 620 -0.02 -2.75 -18.66
C ARG A 620 1.09 -2.03 -17.90
N PHE A 621 1.24 -2.33 -16.62
CA PHE A 621 2.14 -1.59 -15.73
C PHE A 621 3.47 -2.31 -15.58
N GLN A 622 4.55 -1.53 -15.52
CA GLN A 622 5.91 -2.03 -15.43
C GLN A 622 6.15 -2.88 -14.17
N THR A 623 5.82 -2.33 -13.00
CA THR A 623 6.04 -3.00 -11.71
C THR A 623 4.75 -2.93 -10.90
N VAL A 624 4.31 -4.09 -10.40
CA VAL A 624 3.15 -4.22 -9.51
C VAL A 624 3.63 -4.83 -8.21
N VAL A 625 3.47 -4.10 -7.13
CA VAL A 625 3.87 -4.47 -5.77
C VAL A 625 2.63 -4.90 -5.01
N ILE A 626 2.56 -6.16 -4.59
CA ILE A 626 1.49 -6.66 -3.74
C ILE A 626 2.06 -6.81 -2.32
N THR A 627 1.54 -6.02 -1.38
CA THR A 627 2.01 -6.01 0.01
C THR A 627 0.85 -6.14 1.00
N SER A 628 1.06 -6.91 2.06
CA SER A 628 0.17 -7.00 3.24
C SER A 628 0.89 -7.75 4.37
N GLY A 629 0.42 -7.59 5.61
CA GLY A 629 1.03 -8.25 6.77
C GLY A 629 0.56 -9.66 7.05
N THR A 630 -0.35 -10.19 6.23
CA THR A 630 -1.00 -11.49 6.45
C THR A 630 -1.09 -12.35 5.18
N LEU A 631 -0.14 -12.17 4.24
CA LEU A 631 -0.06 -12.92 2.97
C LEU A 631 0.49 -14.35 3.15
N SER A 632 -0.09 -15.13 4.06
CA SER A 632 0.39 -16.49 4.34
C SER A 632 -0.59 -17.59 3.92
N PRO A 633 -0.14 -18.66 3.23
CA PRO A 633 1.16 -18.80 2.55
C PRO A 633 1.23 -18.00 1.23
N MET A 634 2.40 -17.42 0.95
CA MET A 634 2.64 -16.57 -0.23
C MET A 634 2.51 -17.32 -1.56
N ASP A 635 2.84 -18.62 -1.59
CA ASP A 635 2.82 -19.45 -2.81
C ASP A 635 1.44 -19.59 -3.46
N MET A 636 0.36 -19.30 -2.72
CA MET A 636 -1.02 -19.39 -3.23
C MET A 636 -1.37 -18.22 -4.15
N TYR A 637 -0.82 -17.03 -3.91
CA TYR A 637 -1.18 -15.82 -4.67
C TYR A 637 -0.73 -15.88 -6.14
N PRO A 638 0.53 -16.25 -6.47
CA PRO A 638 0.96 -16.44 -7.85
C PRO A 638 0.11 -17.46 -8.61
N LYS A 639 -0.29 -18.56 -7.94
CA LYS A 639 -1.12 -19.60 -8.54
C LYS A 639 -2.55 -19.12 -8.83
N ILE A 640 -3.17 -18.40 -7.89
CA ILE A 640 -4.56 -17.94 -8.01
C ILE A 640 -4.70 -16.74 -8.97
N LEU A 641 -3.72 -15.84 -8.97
CA LEU A 641 -3.72 -14.64 -9.82
C LEU A 641 -3.01 -14.86 -11.17
N ASN A 642 -2.37 -16.02 -11.34
CA ASN A 642 -1.66 -16.45 -12.56
C ASN A 642 -0.59 -15.44 -13.03
N PHE A 643 0.32 -15.08 -12.13
CA PHE A 643 1.46 -14.20 -12.42
C PHE A 643 2.75 -14.75 -11.81
N HIS A 644 3.89 -14.32 -12.32
CA HIS A 644 5.21 -14.75 -11.84
C HIS A 644 5.94 -13.55 -11.21
N PRO A 645 6.00 -13.45 -9.87
CA PRO A 645 6.76 -12.40 -9.22
C PRO A 645 8.27 -12.63 -9.40
N VAL A 646 9.03 -11.57 -9.58
CA VAL A 646 10.51 -11.59 -9.54
C VAL A 646 10.98 -11.81 -8.11
N ILE A 647 10.32 -11.16 -7.15
CA ILE A 647 10.66 -11.22 -5.73
C ILE A 647 9.46 -11.68 -4.93
N MET A 648 9.70 -12.66 -4.06
CA MET A 648 8.74 -13.15 -3.09
C MET A 648 9.43 -13.28 -1.73
N SER A 649 9.20 -12.30 -0.86
CA SER A 649 9.93 -12.18 0.40
C SER A 649 8.96 -11.96 1.58
N SER A 650 9.18 -12.71 2.66
CA SER A 650 8.42 -12.62 3.91
C SER A 650 9.35 -12.17 5.02
N PHE A 651 9.01 -11.06 5.66
CA PHE A 651 9.79 -10.44 6.72
C PHE A 651 9.24 -10.80 8.09
N THR A 652 10.15 -11.02 9.03
CA THR A 652 9.82 -11.33 10.42
C THR A 652 10.02 -10.08 11.27
N MET A 653 9.28 -9.98 12.37
CA MET A 653 9.34 -8.80 13.22
C MET A 653 10.49 -8.95 14.22
N THR A 654 11.53 -8.13 14.08
CA THR A 654 12.65 -8.16 15.02
C THR A 654 12.26 -7.41 16.29
N LEU A 655 12.18 -8.15 17.38
CA LEU A 655 11.67 -7.66 18.65
C LEU A 655 12.75 -7.69 19.74
N ALA A 656 13.04 -6.56 20.37
CA ALA A 656 13.86 -6.51 21.58
C ALA A 656 13.16 -7.15 22.80
N ARG A 657 11.84 -7.30 22.70
CA ARG A 657 10.96 -7.83 23.73
C ARG A 657 9.84 -8.64 23.09
N PRO A 658 9.38 -9.76 23.66
CA PRO A 658 8.26 -10.51 23.12
C PRO A 658 6.93 -9.75 23.31
N CYS A 659 6.65 -8.80 22.42
CA CYS A 659 5.46 -7.95 22.39
C CYS A 659 4.19 -8.71 22.04
N LEU A 660 4.32 -9.92 21.51
CA LEU A 660 3.21 -10.76 21.08
C LEU A 660 3.22 -12.10 21.80
N LEU A 661 2.03 -12.52 22.24
CA LEU A 661 1.82 -13.80 22.91
C LEU A 661 0.71 -14.59 22.22
N PRO A 662 1.03 -15.38 21.17
CA PRO A 662 0.11 -16.30 20.55
C PRO A 662 -0.01 -17.57 21.37
N MET A 663 -1.25 -17.95 21.66
CA MET A 663 -1.56 -19.16 22.42
C MET A 663 -2.77 -19.87 21.82
N ILE A 664 -2.75 -21.20 21.83
CA ILE A 664 -3.86 -22.03 21.37
C ILE A 664 -4.51 -22.69 22.57
N VAL A 665 -5.74 -22.26 22.86
CA VAL A 665 -6.57 -22.86 23.90
C VAL A 665 -7.38 -23.97 23.27
N SER A 666 -7.03 -25.19 23.65
CA SER A 666 -7.50 -26.41 23.00
C SER A 666 -8.58 -27.14 23.80
N LYS A 667 -8.63 -26.89 25.12
CA LYS A 667 -9.50 -27.57 26.07
C LYS A 667 -10.05 -26.59 27.11
N GLY A 668 -11.26 -26.84 27.58
CA GLY A 668 -11.81 -26.15 28.75
C GLY A 668 -11.25 -26.70 30.06
N ASN A 669 -11.66 -26.10 31.19
CA ASN A 669 -11.27 -26.57 32.53
C ASN A 669 -11.76 -28.00 32.80
N ASP A 670 -12.92 -28.35 32.22
CA ASP A 670 -13.48 -29.71 32.26
C ASP A 670 -12.77 -30.72 31.33
N GLN A 671 -11.63 -30.36 30.75
CA GLN A 671 -10.86 -31.15 29.76
C GLN A 671 -11.60 -31.45 28.44
N VAL A 672 -12.81 -30.91 28.26
CA VAL A 672 -13.56 -31.00 27.00
C VAL A 672 -12.83 -30.21 25.91
N ALA A 673 -12.65 -30.84 24.75
CA ALA A 673 -11.97 -30.21 23.62
C ALA A 673 -12.83 -29.07 23.04
N ILE A 674 -12.24 -27.87 22.96
CA ILE A 674 -12.88 -26.70 22.39
C ILE A 674 -12.74 -26.75 20.88
N SER A 675 -13.86 -26.70 20.15
CA SER A 675 -13.88 -26.78 18.69
C SER A 675 -15.16 -26.21 18.12
N SER A 676 -15.05 -25.41 17.05
CA SER A 676 -16.20 -24.95 16.26
C SER A 676 -16.47 -25.83 15.03
N LYS A 677 -16.34 -27.16 15.15
CA LYS A 677 -16.84 -28.08 14.11
C LYS A 677 -18.37 -28.08 14.13
N PHE A 678 -19.00 -28.27 12.97
CA PHE A 678 -20.46 -28.21 12.84
C PHE A 678 -21.18 -29.11 13.87
N GLU A 679 -20.72 -30.35 14.03
CA GLU A 679 -21.25 -31.32 15.01
C GLU A 679 -21.09 -30.88 16.48
N THR A 680 -20.04 -30.12 16.80
CA THR A 680 -19.70 -29.73 18.18
C THR A 680 -20.12 -28.30 18.51
N ARG A 681 -20.71 -27.57 17.57
CA ARG A 681 -21.08 -26.15 17.75
C ARG A 681 -22.30 -25.97 18.63
N GLU A 682 -23.24 -26.90 18.57
CA GLU A 682 -24.48 -26.90 19.37
C GLU A 682 -24.28 -27.52 20.76
N ASP A 683 -23.09 -28.06 21.03
CA ASP A 683 -22.79 -28.63 22.35
C ASP A 683 -22.66 -27.51 23.39
N ASN A 684 -23.63 -27.48 24.32
CA ASN A 684 -23.67 -26.54 25.43
C ASN A 684 -22.39 -26.56 26.28
N ALA A 685 -21.68 -27.70 26.37
CA ALA A 685 -20.41 -27.77 27.09
C ALA A 685 -19.33 -26.90 26.43
N VAL A 686 -19.26 -26.88 25.10
CA VAL A 686 -18.29 -26.06 24.35
C VAL A 686 -18.64 -24.58 24.47
N ILE A 687 -19.92 -24.23 24.35
CA ILE A 687 -20.41 -22.85 24.50
C ILE A 687 -20.10 -22.31 25.91
N ARG A 688 -20.33 -23.13 26.94
CA ARG A 688 -19.96 -22.80 28.33
C ARG A 688 -18.46 -22.56 28.48
N ASN A 689 -17.63 -23.44 27.91
CA ASN A 689 -16.17 -23.31 27.97
C ASN A 689 -15.66 -22.02 27.28
N TYR A 690 -16.27 -21.60 26.17
CA TYR A 690 -15.96 -20.29 25.56
C TYR A 690 -16.33 -19.13 26.48
N GLY A 691 -17.48 -19.21 27.15
CA GLY A 691 -17.93 -18.21 28.10
C GLY A 691 -17.00 -18.10 29.32
N GLN A 692 -16.60 -19.24 29.88
CA GLN A 692 -15.64 -19.31 30.99
C GLN A 692 -14.28 -18.74 30.59
N LEU A 693 -13.75 -19.11 29.43
CA LEU A 693 -12.52 -18.52 28.88
C LEU A 693 -12.62 -17.00 28.78
N LEU A 694 -13.73 -16.48 28.25
CA LEU A 694 -13.92 -15.04 28.13
C LEU A 694 -13.95 -14.33 29.49
N VAL A 695 -14.67 -14.88 30.47
CA VAL A 695 -14.78 -14.31 31.82
C VAL A 695 -13.43 -14.30 32.52
N GLU A 696 -12.68 -15.41 32.48
CA GLU A 696 -11.37 -15.49 33.11
C GLU A 696 -10.33 -14.57 32.48
N VAL A 697 -10.37 -14.43 31.14
CA VAL A 697 -9.51 -13.47 30.42
C VAL A 697 -9.92 -12.04 30.75
N ALA A 698 -11.22 -11.73 30.77
CA ALA A 698 -11.73 -10.41 31.14
C ALA A 698 -11.37 -9.98 32.57
N ALA A 699 -11.26 -10.93 33.50
CA ALA A 699 -10.84 -10.63 34.87
C ALA A 699 -9.35 -10.27 34.99
N ASN A 700 -8.48 -10.70 34.06
CA ASN A 700 -7.02 -10.53 34.17
C ASN A 700 -6.43 -9.56 33.14
N VAL A 701 -7.04 -9.38 31.98
CA VAL A 701 -6.55 -8.49 30.92
C VAL A 701 -7.06 -7.07 31.15
N PRO A 702 -6.19 -6.05 31.15
CA PRO A 702 -6.61 -4.65 31.28
C PRO A 702 -7.34 -4.14 30.02
N ASP A 703 -8.11 -3.08 30.18
CA ASP A 703 -8.68 -2.28 29.08
C ASP A 703 -9.54 -3.09 28.09
N GLY A 704 -9.17 -3.11 26.81
CA GLY A 704 -9.97 -3.66 25.70
C GLY A 704 -9.67 -5.12 25.36
N ILE A 705 -10.74 -5.89 25.18
CA ILE A 705 -10.72 -7.24 24.61
C ILE A 705 -11.56 -7.25 23.34
N VAL A 706 -11.05 -7.88 22.28
CA VAL A 706 -11.79 -8.06 21.03
C VAL A 706 -11.97 -9.55 20.76
N CYS A 707 -13.21 -9.97 20.58
CA CYS A 707 -13.56 -11.36 20.32
C CYS A 707 -14.12 -11.49 18.91
N PHE A 708 -13.57 -12.41 18.13
CA PHE A 708 -14.00 -12.71 16.78
C PHE A 708 -14.68 -14.08 16.71
N PHE A 709 -15.92 -14.10 16.24
CA PHE A 709 -16.70 -15.30 15.99
C PHE A 709 -16.69 -15.68 14.51
N THR A 710 -17.00 -16.95 14.23
CA THR A 710 -17.02 -17.47 12.86
C THR A 710 -18.17 -16.91 11.99
N SER A 711 -19.31 -16.55 12.57
CA SER A 711 -20.49 -16.02 11.84
C SER A 711 -21.45 -15.29 12.79
N TYR A 712 -22.29 -14.40 12.25
CA TYR A 712 -23.34 -13.71 13.01
C TYR A 712 -24.34 -14.68 13.65
N LEU A 713 -24.79 -15.70 12.92
CA LEU A 713 -25.72 -16.71 13.44
C LEU A 713 -25.12 -17.43 14.66
N TYR A 714 -23.83 -17.77 14.59
CA TYR A 714 -23.16 -18.41 15.72
C TYR A 714 -23.00 -17.45 16.90
N LEU A 715 -22.64 -16.19 16.66
CA LEU A 715 -22.58 -15.15 17.69
C LEU A 715 -23.92 -15.00 18.42
N GLU A 716 -25.02 -14.85 17.69
CA GLU A 716 -26.37 -14.71 18.26
C GLU A 716 -26.75 -15.92 19.12
N SER A 717 -26.52 -17.14 18.63
CA SER A 717 -26.81 -18.38 19.38
C SER A 717 -25.99 -18.50 20.67
N VAL A 718 -24.71 -18.14 20.63
CA VAL A 718 -23.80 -18.22 21.78
C VAL A 718 -24.16 -17.17 22.81
N VAL A 719 -24.45 -15.93 22.38
CA VAL A 719 -24.84 -14.84 23.29
C VAL A 719 -26.17 -15.14 23.97
N ALA A 720 -27.16 -15.69 23.24
CA ALA A 720 -28.43 -16.11 23.84
C ALA A 720 -28.21 -17.19 24.91
N SER A 721 -27.40 -18.21 24.62
CA SER A 721 -27.07 -19.25 25.60
C SER A 721 -26.29 -18.71 26.81
N TRP A 722 -25.38 -17.75 26.60
CA TRP A 722 -24.63 -17.10 27.68
C TRP A 722 -25.49 -16.22 28.58
N TYR A 723 -26.57 -15.66 28.05
CA TYR A 723 -27.58 -14.94 28.85
C TYR A 723 -28.32 -15.91 29.77
N ASP A 724 -28.85 -17.01 29.22
CA ASP A 724 -29.59 -18.02 29.98
C ASP A 724 -28.73 -18.69 31.07
N GLN A 725 -27.43 -18.85 30.83
CA GLN A 725 -26.47 -19.43 31.77
C GLN A 725 -25.93 -18.43 32.82
N GLY A 726 -26.25 -17.13 32.72
CA GLY A 726 -25.73 -16.09 33.62
C GLY A 726 -24.24 -15.75 33.43
N VAL A 727 -23.66 -16.10 32.28
CA VAL A 727 -22.25 -15.79 31.95
C VAL A 727 -22.08 -14.30 31.66
N ILE A 728 -23.06 -13.69 30.97
CA ILE A 728 -23.03 -12.25 30.63
C ILE A 728 -23.02 -11.39 31.90
N ASP A 729 -23.83 -11.73 32.90
CA ASP A 729 -23.86 -11.00 34.17
C ASP A 729 -22.50 -11.05 34.88
N SER A 730 -21.82 -12.21 34.80
CA SER A 730 -20.47 -12.37 35.36
C SER A 730 -19.44 -11.56 34.58
N LEU A 731 -19.57 -11.47 33.26
CA LEU A 731 -18.71 -10.67 32.39
C LEU A 731 -18.87 -9.16 32.64
N GLN A 732 -20.12 -8.69 32.76
CA GLN A 732 -20.46 -7.28 32.97
C GLN A 732 -19.96 -6.72 34.31
N ARG A 733 -19.71 -7.58 35.31
CA ARG A 733 -19.05 -7.19 36.56
C ARG A 733 -17.61 -6.71 36.35
N TYR A 734 -16.94 -7.23 35.32
CA TYR A 734 -15.54 -6.89 35.02
C TYR A 734 -15.43 -5.85 33.91
N LYS A 735 -16.16 -6.00 32.80
CA LYS A 735 -16.04 -5.13 31.62
C LYS A 735 -17.39 -4.93 30.92
N LEU A 736 -17.54 -3.79 30.25
CA LEU A 736 -18.74 -3.51 29.44
C LEU A 736 -18.75 -4.33 28.15
N LEU A 737 -19.93 -4.82 27.76
CA LEU A 737 -20.11 -5.66 26.57
C LEU A 737 -20.69 -4.83 25.42
N PHE A 738 -20.06 -4.92 24.26
CA PHE A 738 -20.54 -4.36 22.99
C PHE A 738 -20.58 -5.46 21.94
N ILE A 739 -21.62 -5.46 21.10
CA ILE A 739 -21.87 -6.51 20.11
C ILE A 739 -21.97 -5.86 18.73
N GLU A 740 -21.26 -6.41 17.76
CA GLU A 740 -21.38 -6.05 16.35
C GLU A 740 -22.70 -6.57 15.77
N THR A 741 -23.44 -5.70 15.09
CA THR A 741 -24.64 -6.07 14.33
C THR A 741 -24.38 -5.92 12.83
N GLN A 742 -25.30 -6.42 11.99
CA GLN A 742 -25.15 -6.28 10.53
C GLN A 742 -25.34 -4.81 10.08
N ASP A 743 -26.04 -4.01 10.89
CA ASP A 743 -26.23 -2.58 10.63
C ASP A 743 -24.93 -1.79 10.89
N SER A 744 -24.53 -1.01 9.88
CA SER A 744 -23.38 -0.12 9.97
C SER A 744 -23.54 1.00 10.98
N ALA A 745 -24.75 1.54 11.15
CA ALA A 745 -24.98 2.67 12.05
C ALA A 745 -24.79 2.22 13.51
N GLU A 746 -25.48 1.15 13.91
CA GLU A 746 -25.33 0.54 15.23
C GLU A 746 -23.89 0.11 15.51
N THR A 747 -23.23 -0.55 14.56
CA THR A 747 -21.82 -0.97 14.71
C THR A 747 -20.90 0.22 14.95
N SER A 748 -21.13 1.35 14.27
CA SER A 748 -20.35 2.57 14.48
C SER A 748 -20.54 3.15 15.88
N PHE A 749 -21.77 3.14 16.40
CA PHE A 749 -22.04 3.52 17.79
C PHE A 749 -21.39 2.56 18.79
N ALA A 750 -21.51 1.24 18.57
CA ALA A 750 -20.90 0.24 19.43
C ALA A 750 -19.38 0.40 19.53
N LEU A 751 -18.71 0.67 18.40
CA LEU A 751 -17.27 0.97 18.36
C LEU A 751 -16.91 2.26 19.10
N MET A 752 -17.68 3.34 18.89
CA MET A 752 -17.45 4.61 19.56
C MET A 752 -17.55 4.46 21.09
N TYR A 753 -18.58 3.76 21.58
CA TYR A 753 -18.74 3.52 23.02
C TYR A 753 -17.73 2.51 23.58
N TYR A 754 -17.28 1.55 22.77
CA TYR A 754 -16.17 0.66 23.12
C TYR A 754 -14.89 1.44 23.40
N ILE A 755 -14.48 2.32 22.49
CA ILE A 755 -13.28 3.16 22.63
C ILE A 755 -13.41 4.02 23.89
N LYS A 756 -14.54 4.71 24.06
CA LYS A 756 -14.80 5.56 25.22
C LYS A 756 -14.73 4.79 26.55
N ALA A 757 -15.23 3.55 26.58
CA ALA A 757 -15.20 2.70 27.77
C ALA A 757 -13.78 2.25 28.13
N CYS A 758 -12.94 1.97 27.13
CA CYS A 758 -11.52 1.68 27.34
C CYS A 758 -10.76 2.90 27.85
N GLU A 759 -10.98 4.08 27.28
CA GLU A 759 -10.34 5.33 27.71
C GLU A 759 -10.79 5.79 29.11
N SER A 760 -12.04 5.49 29.49
CA SER A 760 -12.58 5.83 30.81
C SER A 760 -12.12 4.88 31.93
N GLY A 761 -11.26 3.90 31.63
CA GLY A 761 -10.70 2.96 32.62
C GLY A 761 -11.66 1.88 33.13
N ARG A 762 -12.86 1.74 32.55
CA ARG A 762 -13.79 0.63 32.85
C ARG A 762 -13.41 -0.65 32.12
N GLY A 763 -12.80 -0.53 30.95
CA GLY A 763 -12.51 -1.65 30.06
C GLY A 763 -13.77 -2.16 29.35
N ALA A 764 -13.56 -2.76 28.19
CA ALA A 764 -14.65 -3.18 27.32
C ALA A 764 -14.32 -4.49 26.58
N VAL A 765 -15.37 -5.22 26.23
CA VAL A 765 -15.33 -6.43 25.40
C VAL A 765 -16.17 -6.17 24.16
N LEU A 766 -15.55 -6.31 22.99
CA LEU A 766 -16.23 -6.22 21.71
C LEU A 766 -16.41 -7.62 21.12
N LEU A 767 -17.66 -8.08 20.98
CA LEU A 767 -17.97 -9.30 20.24
C LEU A 767 -18.23 -8.94 18.79
N SER A 768 -17.44 -9.50 17.89
CA SER A 768 -17.43 -9.19 16.46
C SER A 768 -17.31 -10.46 15.63
N VAL A 769 -17.47 -10.34 14.32
CA VAL A 769 -17.36 -11.48 13.39
C VAL A 769 -16.08 -11.36 12.57
N ALA A 770 -15.36 -12.47 12.39
CA ALA A 770 -14.06 -12.50 11.69
C ALA A 770 -14.12 -12.17 10.19
N ARG A 771 -15.32 -12.15 9.61
CA ARG A 771 -15.63 -11.69 8.25
C ARG A 771 -16.60 -10.51 8.23
N GLY A 772 -16.76 -9.86 9.39
CA GLY A 772 -17.60 -8.69 9.59
C GLY A 772 -16.84 -7.40 9.24
N LYS A 773 -17.54 -6.27 9.32
CA LYS A 773 -16.97 -4.97 8.93
C LYS A 773 -15.85 -4.54 9.89
N VAL A 774 -16.01 -4.85 11.18
CA VAL A 774 -15.05 -4.51 12.23
C VAL A 774 -13.70 -5.20 11.98
N SER A 775 -13.72 -6.44 11.52
CA SER A 775 -12.51 -7.23 11.23
C SER A 775 -11.71 -6.74 10.03
N GLU A 776 -12.25 -5.84 9.21
CA GLU A 776 -11.62 -5.34 7.99
C GLU A 776 -11.22 -3.86 8.10
N GLY A 777 -12.08 -3.00 8.66
CA GLY A 777 -11.93 -1.54 8.55
C GLY A 777 -11.55 -0.78 9.82
N VAL A 778 -11.42 -1.46 10.97
CA VAL A 778 -11.18 -0.78 12.27
C VAL A 778 -9.80 -1.11 12.81
N ASP A 779 -9.08 -0.07 13.21
CA ASP A 779 -7.79 -0.22 13.87
C ASP A 779 -7.94 -0.12 15.39
N PHE A 780 -7.56 -1.20 16.08
CA PHE A 780 -7.43 -1.21 17.54
C PHE A 780 -6.03 -0.76 17.90
N ASP A 781 -5.93 0.45 18.42
CA ASP A 781 -4.67 1.06 18.80
C ASP A 781 -4.32 0.81 20.27
N HIS A 782 -3.09 0.36 20.53
CA HIS A 782 -2.54 0.13 21.87
C HIS A 782 -3.49 -0.57 22.87
N HIS A 783 -3.99 0.19 23.85
CA HIS A 783 -4.81 -0.33 24.94
C HIS A 783 -6.23 -0.75 24.51
N LEU A 784 -6.65 -0.38 23.30
CA LEU A 784 -7.94 -0.77 22.74
C LEU A 784 -8.01 -2.27 22.42
N GLY A 785 -6.89 -2.98 22.27
CA GLY A 785 -6.89 -4.38 21.83
C GLY A 785 -5.88 -5.26 22.56
N ARG A 786 -5.80 -5.21 23.90
CA ARG A 786 -4.80 -5.94 24.69
C ARG A 786 -4.90 -7.45 24.59
N ALA A 787 -6.10 -7.99 24.40
CA ALA A 787 -6.30 -9.39 24.05
C ALA A 787 -7.28 -9.53 22.89
N VAL A 788 -6.88 -10.31 21.89
CA VAL A 788 -7.73 -10.71 20.77
C VAL A 788 -8.01 -12.20 20.87
N LEU A 789 -9.29 -12.57 20.96
CA LEU A 789 -9.75 -13.94 21.05
C LEU A 789 -10.40 -14.34 19.73
N MET A 790 -9.90 -15.40 19.11
CA MET A 790 -10.49 -16.01 17.92
C MET A 790 -11.28 -17.26 18.34
N PHE A 791 -12.61 -17.14 18.39
CA PHE A 791 -13.51 -18.25 18.72
C PHE A 791 -13.77 -19.12 17.50
N GLY A 792 -13.10 -20.27 17.46
CA GLY A 792 -13.19 -21.20 16.35
C GLY A 792 -12.38 -20.79 15.11
N ILE A 793 -12.52 -21.57 14.04
CA ILE A 793 -11.87 -21.27 12.75
C ILE A 793 -12.91 -20.63 11.79
N PRO A 794 -12.63 -19.46 11.19
CA PRO A 794 -13.57 -18.72 10.35
C PRO A 794 -13.67 -19.31 8.94
N TYR A 795 -14.13 -20.55 8.82
CA TYR A 795 -14.44 -21.16 7.53
C TYR A 795 -15.62 -20.47 6.85
N VAL A 796 -15.54 -20.32 5.53
CA VAL A 796 -16.70 -19.97 4.69
C VAL A 796 -17.71 -21.11 4.77
N TYR A 797 -18.98 -20.76 4.56
CA TYR A 797 -20.04 -21.74 4.40
C TYR A 797 -19.76 -22.69 3.22
N THR A 798 -19.39 -23.93 3.54
CA THR A 798 -18.92 -24.93 2.57
C THR A 798 -20.02 -25.53 1.70
N GLN A 799 -21.28 -25.41 2.12
CA GLN A 799 -22.43 -25.89 1.35
C GLN A 799 -22.86 -24.89 0.25
N SER A 800 -22.31 -23.68 0.25
CA SER A 800 -22.55 -22.72 -0.84
C SER A 800 -22.11 -23.29 -2.19
N ARG A 801 -23.02 -23.23 -3.17
CA ARG A 801 -22.77 -23.75 -4.52
C ARG A 801 -21.72 -22.93 -5.27
N ILE A 802 -21.66 -21.63 -5.02
CA ILE A 802 -20.65 -20.72 -5.60
C ILE A 802 -19.26 -21.16 -5.17
N LEU A 803 -19.07 -21.42 -3.87
CA LEU A 803 -17.79 -21.88 -3.34
C LEU A 803 -17.43 -23.25 -3.89
N LYS A 804 -18.38 -24.19 -3.95
CA LYS A 804 -18.13 -25.51 -4.54
C LYS A 804 -17.68 -25.43 -5.99
N ALA A 805 -18.38 -24.64 -6.82
CA ALA A 805 -18.00 -24.42 -8.21
C ALA A 805 -16.59 -23.80 -8.33
N ARG A 806 -16.24 -22.87 -7.44
CA ARG A 806 -14.89 -22.28 -7.37
C ARG A 806 -13.85 -23.32 -6.98
N LEU A 807 -14.12 -24.15 -5.98
CA LEU A 807 -13.21 -25.22 -5.55
C LEU A 807 -12.96 -26.24 -6.66
N ASP A 808 -14.02 -26.65 -7.39
CA ASP A 808 -13.90 -27.52 -8.56
C ASP A 808 -13.04 -26.87 -9.65
N TYR A 809 -13.24 -25.58 -9.93
CA TYR A 809 -12.42 -24.83 -10.90
C TYR A 809 -10.94 -24.74 -10.50
N LEU A 810 -10.66 -24.41 -9.23
CA LEU A 810 -9.30 -24.31 -8.71
C LEU A 810 -8.57 -25.66 -8.72
N ARG A 811 -9.29 -26.76 -8.47
CA ARG A 811 -8.75 -28.12 -8.58
C ARG A 811 -8.40 -28.46 -10.02
N ASP A 812 -9.30 -28.19 -10.95
CA ASP A 812 -9.15 -28.65 -12.33
C ASP A 812 -8.15 -27.80 -13.14
N GLN A 813 -8.10 -26.49 -12.92
CA GLN A 813 -7.20 -25.58 -13.66
C GLN A 813 -5.86 -25.35 -12.97
N PHE A 814 -5.86 -25.11 -11.66
CA PHE A 814 -4.66 -24.70 -10.90
C PHE A 814 -4.09 -25.82 -10.01
N GLN A 815 -4.70 -27.02 -10.03
CA GLN A 815 -4.30 -28.18 -9.23
C GLN A 815 -4.28 -27.90 -7.71
N ILE A 816 -5.12 -26.97 -7.26
CA ILE A 816 -5.24 -26.62 -5.84
C ILE A 816 -6.30 -27.53 -5.20
N ARG A 817 -5.91 -28.25 -4.15
CA ARG A 817 -6.84 -29.12 -3.41
C ARG A 817 -7.86 -28.29 -2.64
N GLU A 818 -9.08 -28.81 -2.54
CA GLU A 818 -10.20 -28.10 -1.93
C GLU A 818 -9.92 -27.71 -0.46
N ASN A 819 -9.41 -28.66 0.33
CA ASN A 819 -9.07 -28.42 1.73
C ASN A 819 -7.90 -27.43 1.90
N ASP A 820 -7.00 -27.34 0.93
CA ASP A 820 -5.88 -26.41 0.99
C ASP A 820 -6.35 -24.97 0.84
N PHE A 821 -7.27 -24.71 -0.11
CA PHE A 821 -7.90 -23.40 -0.30
C PHE A 821 -8.78 -23.02 0.90
N LEU A 822 -9.63 -23.93 1.39
CA LEU A 822 -10.48 -23.64 2.55
C LEU A 822 -9.67 -23.28 3.80
N THR A 823 -8.56 -23.98 4.01
CA THR A 823 -7.67 -23.70 5.15
C THR A 823 -6.89 -22.40 4.92
N PHE A 824 -6.41 -22.14 3.71
CA PHE A 824 -5.77 -20.88 3.36
C PHE A 824 -6.69 -19.68 3.64
N ASP A 825 -7.91 -19.70 3.11
CA ASP A 825 -8.85 -18.60 3.29
C ASP A 825 -9.24 -18.40 4.77
N ALA A 826 -9.41 -19.49 5.52
CA ALA A 826 -9.70 -19.40 6.94
C ALA A 826 -8.52 -18.86 7.78
N MET A 827 -7.29 -19.27 7.49
CA MET A 827 -6.11 -18.79 8.22
C MET A 827 -5.79 -17.33 7.87
N ARG A 828 -6.02 -16.92 6.61
CA ARG A 828 -5.92 -15.52 6.18
C ARG A 828 -6.80 -14.60 7.03
N HIS A 829 -8.09 -14.91 7.14
CA HIS A 829 -9.03 -14.11 7.94
C HIS A 829 -8.72 -14.17 9.45
N ALA A 830 -8.31 -15.35 9.96
CA ALA A 830 -7.92 -15.49 11.36
C ALA A 830 -6.69 -14.63 11.70
N ALA A 831 -5.66 -14.68 10.85
CA ALA A 831 -4.44 -13.89 11.00
C ALA A 831 -4.70 -12.39 10.86
N GLN A 832 -5.60 -11.98 9.95
CA GLN A 832 -6.01 -10.59 9.79
C GLN A 832 -6.64 -10.05 11.08
N CYS A 833 -7.60 -10.77 11.64
CA CYS A 833 -8.28 -10.36 12.88
C CYS A 833 -7.29 -10.25 14.05
N VAL A 834 -6.44 -11.27 14.19
CA VAL A 834 -5.46 -11.36 15.28
C VAL A 834 -4.35 -10.33 15.11
N GLY A 835 -3.91 -10.07 13.88
CA GLY A 835 -2.89 -9.08 13.55
C GLY A 835 -3.29 -7.64 13.84
N ARG A 836 -4.56 -7.37 14.19
CA ARG A 836 -5.01 -6.04 14.64
C ARG A 836 -4.60 -5.73 16.08
N ALA A 837 -4.14 -6.72 16.85
CA ALA A 837 -3.74 -6.54 18.24
C ALA A 837 -2.45 -5.72 18.42
N ILE A 838 -1.68 -5.49 17.35
CA ILE A 838 -0.35 -4.87 17.42
C ILE A 838 -0.24 -3.78 16.36
N ARG A 839 0.14 -2.57 16.79
CA ARG A 839 0.35 -1.41 15.90
C ARG A 839 1.76 -0.84 15.91
N GLY A 840 2.60 -1.26 16.84
CA GLY A 840 3.99 -0.82 16.91
C GLY A 840 4.82 -1.74 17.80
N LYS A 841 6.15 -1.58 17.77
CA LYS A 841 7.06 -2.38 18.62
C LYS A 841 6.96 -2.04 20.11
N THR A 842 6.44 -0.85 20.45
CA THR A 842 6.13 -0.46 21.83
C THR A 842 4.82 -1.05 22.34
N ASP A 843 3.96 -1.47 21.41
CA ASP A 843 2.67 -2.06 21.72
C ASP A 843 2.82 -3.54 22.05
N TYR A 844 1.86 -4.08 22.80
CA TYR A 844 1.84 -5.49 23.15
C TYR A 844 0.42 -6.01 23.25
N GLY A 845 0.22 -7.24 22.76
CA GLY A 845 -1.08 -7.90 22.70
C GLY A 845 -1.01 -9.41 22.87
N ILE A 846 -2.05 -9.97 23.50
CA ILE A 846 -2.27 -11.41 23.62
C ILE A 846 -3.16 -11.86 22.47
N MET A 847 -2.78 -12.97 21.84
CA MET A 847 -3.49 -13.55 20.70
C MET A 847 -3.95 -14.95 21.07
N ILE A 848 -5.23 -15.12 21.36
CA ILE A 848 -5.79 -16.41 21.81
C ILE A 848 -6.55 -17.06 20.66
N PHE A 849 -6.09 -18.22 20.22
CA PHE A 849 -6.78 -19.09 19.27
C PHE A 849 -7.56 -20.16 20.02
N ALA A 850 -8.87 -19.96 20.19
CA ALA A 850 -9.74 -20.86 20.94
C ALA A 850 -10.36 -21.92 20.00
N ASP A 851 -9.53 -22.87 19.55
CA ASP A 851 -9.97 -24.09 18.86
C ASP A 851 -8.81 -25.11 18.82
N LYS A 852 -9.06 -26.35 19.22
CA LYS A 852 -8.07 -27.45 19.15
C LYS A 852 -7.49 -27.62 17.75
N ARG A 853 -8.24 -27.30 16.70
CA ARG A 853 -7.81 -27.49 15.31
C ARG A 853 -6.64 -26.57 14.91
N PHE A 854 -6.41 -25.43 15.57
CA PHE A 854 -5.24 -24.58 15.29
C PHE A 854 -3.92 -25.27 15.64
N SER A 855 -3.94 -26.26 16.55
CA SER A 855 -2.75 -27.03 16.95
C SER A 855 -2.24 -27.96 15.83
N ARG A 856 -3.06 -28.28 14.82
CA ARG A 856 -2.65 -29.14 13.70
C ARG A 856 -1.64 -28.42 12.80
N SER A 857 -0.65 -29.17 12.32
CA SER A 857 0.43 -28.66 11.47
C SER A 857 -0.06 -28.02 10.16
N ASP A 858 -1.13 -28.55 9.56
CA ASP A 858 -1.73 -28.04 8.32
C ASP A 858 -2.30 -26.62 8.42
N LYS A 859 -2.64 -26.20 9.64
CA LYS A 859 -3.19 -24.88 9.96
C LYS A 859 -2.15 -23.96 10.56
N ARG A 860 -1.39 -24.48 11.53
CA ARG A 860 -0.32 -23.74 12.21
C ARG A 860 0.71 -23.20 11.22
N SER A 861 1.10 -24.00 10.23
CA SER A 861 2.07 -23.61 9.18
C SER A 861 1.57 -22.56 8.19
N LYS A 862 0.25 -22.31 8.14
CA LYS A 862 -0.38 -21.31 7.27
C LYS A 862 -0.61 -19.97 7.96
N LEU A 863 -0.26 -19.84 9.24
CA LEU A 863 -0.21 -18.52 9.88
C LEU A 863 0.99 -17.71 9.36
N PRO A 864 1.03 -16.38 9.49
CA PRO A 864 2.22 -15.60 9.16
C PRO A 864 3.45 -16.02 9.97
N LYS A 865 4.65 -15.96 9.37
CA LYS A 865 5.90 -16.38 10.03
C LYS A 865 6.13 -15.63 11.35
N TRP A 866 5.86 -14.33 11.37
CA TRP A 866 6.01 -13.48 12.55
C TRP A 866 5.09 -13.88 13.72
N ILE A 867 3.99 -14.62 13.49
CA ILE A 867 3.18 -15.22 14.58
C ILE A 867 3.76 -16.58 14.97
N GLN A 868 4.15 -17.39 13.98
CA GLN A 868 4.64 -18.75 14.20
C GLN A 868 5.91 -18.80 15.05
N GLU A 869 6.84 -17.87 14.87
CA GLU A 869 8.10 -17.80 15.63
C GLU A 869 7.89 -17.70 17.14
N HIS A 870 6.82 -17.04 17.57
CA HIS A 870 6.49 -16.87 18.97
C HIS A 870 5.50 -17.93 19.50
N LEU A 871 4.89 -18.71 18.61
CA LEU A 871 4.01 -19.82 18.97
C LEU A 871 4.85 -21.06 19.31
N LYS A 872 5.40 -21.08 20.52
CA LYS A 872 6.18 -22.21 21.06
C LYS A 872 5.29 -23.44 21.28
N ASP A 873 5.87 -24.64 21.21
CA ASP A 873 5.10 -25.89 21.37
C ASP A 873 4.39 -25.99 22.73
N SER A 874 4.96 -25.39 23.78
CA SER A 874 4.32 -25.29 25.10
C SER A 874 3.01 -24.50 25.10
N LEU A 875 2.77 -23.65 24.08
CA LEU A 875 1.60 -22.77 23.98
C LEU A 875 0.51 -23.31 23.04
N THR A 876 0.66 -24.54 22.53
CA THR A 876 -0.19 -25.06 21.43
C THR A 876 -1.39 -25.90 21.86
N ASN A 877 -1.43 -26.37 23.10
CA ASN A 877 -2.44 -27.30 23.61
C ASN A 877 -2.78 -26.98 25.06
N LEU A 878 -3.11 -25.71 25.33
CA LEU A 878 -3.38 -25.21 26.68
C LEU A 878 -4.83 -25.48 27.10
N SER A 879 -5.03 -25.61 28.41
CA SER A 879 -6.32 -25.43 29.06
C SER A 879 -6.62 -23.95 29.30
N THR A 880 -7.88 -23.62 29.65
CA THR A 880 -8.30 -22.25 29.96
C THR A 880 -7.50 -21.67 31.14
N GLU A 881 -7.39 -22.39 32.26
CA GLU A 881 -6.60 -21.96 33.43
C GLU A 881 -5.10 -21.74 33.12
N GLU A 882 -4.48 -22.66 32.39
CA GLU A 882 -3.06 -22.55 32.01
C GLU A 882 -2.82 -21.30 31.15
N ALA A 883 -3.70 -21.06 30.18
CA ALA A 883 -3.63 -19.89 29.31
C ALA A 883 -3.72 -18.58 30.10
N VAL A 884 -4.62 -18.51 31.08
CA VAL A 884 -4.81 -17.33 31.94
C VAL A 884 -3.60 -17.10 32.85
N GLN A 885 -3.01 -18.16 33.41
CA GLN A 885 -1.78 -18.04 34.22
C GLN A 885 -0.61 -17.50 33.40
N ILE A 886 -0.42 -18.01 32.18
CA ILE A 886 0.62 -17.53 31.26
C ILE A 886 0.36 -16.08 30.87
N ALA A 887 -0.88 -15.74 30.51
CA ALA A 887 -1.30 -14.37 30.18
C ALA A 887 -0.99 -13.39 31.33
N LYS A 888 -1.33 -13.76 32.56
CA LYS A 888 -1.09 -12.94 33.75
C LYS A 888 0.40 -12.70 34.01
N ARG A 889 1.22 -13.76 33.89
CA ARG A 889 2.67 -13.64 34.04
C ARG A 889 3.26 -12.73 32.97
N TRP A 890 2.84 -12.92 31.72
CA TRP A 890 3.33 -12.15 30.59
C TRP A 890 2.91 -10.68 30.67
N LEU A 891 1.65 -10.37 31.00
CA LEU A 891 1.18 -8.98 31.18
C LEU A 891 1.95 -8.24 32.26
N ARG A 892 2.26 -8.91 33.39
CA ARG A 892 3.08 -8.31 34.46
C ARG A 892 4.49 -8.00 33.99
N GLN A 893 5.08 -8.86 33.17
CA GLN A 893 6.34 -8.56 32.52
C GLN A 893 6.15 -7.36 31.60
N MET A 894 5.17 -7.41 30.67
CA MET A 894 4.87 -6.38 29.67
C MET A 894 4.59 -4.99 30.24
N ALA A 895 3.99 -4.92 31.43
CA ALA A 895 3.69 -3.66 32.12
C ALA A 895 4.92 -2.93 32.69
N GLN A 896 6.10 -3.56 32.71
CA GLN A 896 7.34 -2.89 33.10
C GLN A 896 7.71 -1.77 32.10
N PRO A 897 8.31 -0.66 32.58
CA PRO A 897 8.73 0.42 31.71
C PRO A 897 9.69 -0.11 30.65
N PHE A 898 9.41 0.21 29.39
CA PHE A 898 10.22 -0.19 28.25
C PHE A 898 10.66 1.08 27.55
N THR A 899 11.94 1.40 27.69
CA THR A 899 12.50 2.65 27.19
C THR A 899 13.03 2.48 25.78
N ARG A 900 13.32 3.60 25.13
CA ARG A 900 13.91 3.60 23.79
C ARG A 900 15.29 2.95 23.78
N GLU A 901 16.07 3.12 24.85
CA GLU A 901 17.43 2.58 24.96
C GLU A 901 17.42 1.05 24.89
N ASP A 902 16.41 0.40 25.45
CA ASP A 902 16.24 -1.06 25.39
C ASP A 902 15.98 -1.57 23.96
N GLN A 903 15.54 -0.70 23.05
CA GLN A 903 15.25 -1.05 21.66
C GLN A 903 16.46 -0.85 20.74
N LEU A 904 17.38 0.04 21.10
CA LEU A 904 18.52 0.44 20.26
C LEU A 904 19.49 -0.73 20.09
N GLY A 905 19.91 -0.96 18.84
CA GLY A 905 20.84 -2.04 18.48
C GLY A 905 20.18 -3.41 18.27
N VAL A 906 18.90 -3.58 18.61
CA VAL A 906 18.16 -4.84 18.35
C VAL A 906 16.97 -4.59 17.43
N SER A 907 15.94 -3.92 17.92
CA SER A 907 14.70 -3.70 17.16
C SER A 907 14.62 -2.33 16.51
N LEU A 908 15.43 -1.38 16.97
CA LEU A 908 15.54 -0.03 16.46
C LEU A 908 17.01 0.22 16.12
N LEU A 909 17.30 0.65 14.90
CA LEU A 909 18.65 0.93 14.44
C LEU A 909 18.84 2.44 14.28
N THR A 910 19.99 2.91 14.73
CA THR A 910 20.54 4.20 14.28
C THR A 910 21.23 4.01 12.93
N LEU A 911 21.43 5.11 12.20
CA LEU A 911 22.10 5.08 10.90
C LEU A 911 23.56 4.59 11.02
N GLU A 912 24.28 4.93 12.10
CA GLU A 912 25.62 4.39 12.37
C GLU A 912 25.61 2.86 12.54
N GLN A 913 24.62 2.31 13.23
CA GLN A 913 24.48 0.86 13.41
C GLN A 913 24.17 0.17 12.08
N LEU A 914 23.36 0.82 11.24
CA LEU A 914 23.00 0.33 9.92
C LEU A 914 24.21 0.26 8.98
N GLN A 915 25.04 1.32 8.95
CA GLN A 915 26.29 1.32 8.18
C GLN A 915 27.29 0.25 8.65
N ASN A 916 27.39 0.03 9.96
CA ASN A 916 28.23 -1.05 10.51
C ASN A 916 27.72 -2.45 10.14
N LEU A 917 26.39 -2.64 10.08
CA LEU A 917 25.77 -3.88 9.61
C LEU A 917 25.99 -4.12 8.12
N GLU A 918 25.86 -3.09 7.28
CA GLU A 918 26.19 -3.16 5.85
C GLU A 918 27.66 -3.55 5.64
N ALA A 919 28.58 -2.87 6.34
CA ALA A 919 30.01 -3.17 6.26
C ALA A 919 30.31 -4.63 6.69
N SER A 920 29.62 -5.14 7.70
CA SER A 920 29.75 -6.53 8.17
C SER A 920 29.19 -7.53 7.16
N LYS A 921 28.03 -7.26 6.53
CA LYS A 921 27.45 -8.11 5.48
C LYS A 921 28.30 -8.16 4.23
N ILE A 922 28.87 -7.03 3.81
CA ILE A 922 29.80 -6.95 2.68
C ILE A 922 31.06 -7.77 2.98
N GLN A 923 31.56 -7.75 4.23
CA GLN A 923 32.66 -8.60 4.66
C GLN A 923 32.31 -10.09 4.65
N GLU A 924 31.12 -10.49 5.09
CA GLU A 924 30.67 -11.89 5.03
C GLU A 924 30.49 -12.39 3.59
N GLN A 925 29.93 -11.57 2.69
CA GLN A 925 29.80 -11.90 1.27
C GLN A 925 31.15 -11.97 0.56
N ALA A 926 32.11 -11.13 0.93
CA ALA A 926 33.48 -11.17 0.41
C ALA A 926 34.33 -12.34 0.97
N GLN A 927 33.89 -12.98 2.06
CA GLN A 927 34.50 -14.21 2.60
C GLN A 927 33.86 -15.49 2.03
N GLN A 928 32.65 -15.39 1.47
CA GLN A 928 31.93 -16.52 0.87
C GLN A 928 32.13 -16.66 -0.64
N ASN A 929 32.56 -15.58 -1.32
CA ASN A 929 33.05 -15.58 -2.71
C ASN A 929 34.58 -15.64 -2.73
#